data_AF-A0A2V9KH93-F1
#
_entry.id   AF-A0A2V9KH93-F1
#
_cell.length_a   1.000
_cell.length_b   1.000
_cell.length_c   1.000
_cell.angle_alpha   90.00
_cell.angle_beta   90.00
_cell.angle_gamma   90.00
#
_symmetry.space_group_name_H-M   'P 1'
#
loop_
_entity.id
_entity.type
_entity.pdbx_description
1 polymer ?
#
loop_
_entity_poly.entity_id
_entity_poly.type
_entity_poly.pdbx_seq_one_letter_code
_entity_poly.pdbx_strand_id
1 'polypeptide(L)'
;MLMPKITAFVARSFASEDEPKILPIINFLDSFRPLGFVWETAEPAEVESVSEKVRQKIDECDAFVGIFTRRHPIYATREGLRAAFDVLRGRFTPTAWSAPPWVLQESGYALKAGKRLILLRESGVEIPGLQGDLEYIPFDPFSLTTTFQKASEMVNRLVASSAGIAVETVVSAVAQRKDVDAAPSPATTAEAARESGKEGDSFLEMILRIEEHDWQGADEAYQSGLHIAREKGRDEAVHWEALYDFERAITGHPTALNELRALAESNPENPTPLAFLGSCLFDFKQYTEAADCYRSASLLCKSDDATGHLIRAANCLRLAKKLDEARETLINSWNSTPTAKRELRSKILRGLYSVLKDSGDSFQAFAIGEAALHYNPSQSDLRFSLGFDYETAGYFELNVHHFRLICEKDPRNAGALNNLGVAYSNLGLAINSATSYRLALQYESTLAASNLGYRYLNAGMAEDAAEILLEAQKKKDCVPEVTRCLSAVDERRKEEDEKAASALESARKHQDFLVSFGMGYISGVSPALAGDWAFPFGKITLRLGSGRLEGEVMIKVPEPPNVGLGRWLGGLSAPTSDPRVERVQFLGEVCGRTCKYKIIRKDVRVLPPGSGMTLLAAAAALGGHPSSVTEGYIFFGNDGCSDRAAELKDGKPSEYYEIRKEA
;
A
#
# COMPACT_ATOMS: atom_id res chain seq x y z
N MET A 1 1.02 36.23 -33.80
CA MET A 1 1.22 35.87 -32.38
C MET A 1 0.47 34.58 -32.14
N LEU A 2 1.17 33.49 -31.82
CA LEU A 2 0.51 32.25 -31.36
C LEU A 2 -0.17 32.59 -30.03
N MET A 3 -1.47 32.33 -29.90
CA MET A 3 -2.15 32.47 -28.61
C MET A 3 -1.48 31.52 -27.62
N PRO A 4 -1.16 31.98 -26.40
CA PRO A 4 -0.54 31.12 -25.40
C PRO A 4 -1.49 29.98 -25.07
N LYS A 5 -0.99 28.75 -25.21
CA LYS A 5 -1.76 27.52 -25.02
C LYS A 5 -1.36 26.90 -23.69
N ILE A 6 -2.34 26.60 -22.84
CA ILE A 6 -2.16 25.83 -21.60
C ILE A 6 -2.86 24.49 -21.80
N THR A 7 -2.14 23.39 -21.62
CA THR A 7 -2.72 22.05 -21.63
C THR A 7 -3.09 21.61 -20.22
N ALA A 8 -4.29 21.07 -20.02
CA ALA A 8 -4.74 20.60 -18.72
C ALA A 8 -5.18 19.13 -18.74
N PHE A 9 -4.82 18.36 -17.71
CA PHE A 9 -5.37 17.02 -17.50
C PHE A 9 -6.49 17.08 -16.46
N VAL A 10 -7.69 16.60 -16.79
CA VAL A 10 -8.85 16.57 -15.91
C VAL A 10 -9.07 15.16 -15.37
N ALA A 11 -8.74 14.98 -14.09
CA ALA A 11 -9.01 13.78 -13.32
C ALA A 11 -10.44 13.81 -12.75
N ARG A 12 -11.22 12.77 -13.04
CA ARG A 12 -12.64 12.69 -12.66
C ARG A 12 -13.08 11.28 -12.29
N SER A 13 -14.24 11.16 -11.67
CA SER A 13 -14.90 9.88 -11.47
C SER A 13 -15.43 9.31 -12.79
N PHE A 14 -15.33 7.99 -12.98
CA PHE A 14 -15.93 7.26 -14.11
C PHE A 14 -17.22 6.53 -13.74
N ALA A 15 -17.69 6.68 -12.50
CA ALA A 15 -18.95 6.10 -12.07
C ALA A 15 -20.11 6.83 -12.76
N SER A 16 -21.06 6.08 -13.31
CA SER A 16 -22.22 6.63 -14.03
C SER A 16 -23.08 7.57 -13.16
N GLU A 17 -23.11 7.35 -11.85
CA GLU A 17 -23.81 8.16 -10.84
C GLU A 17 -23.20 9.57 -10.63
N ASP A 18 -21.92 9.75 -10.94
CA ASP A 18 -21.23 11.04 -10.79
C ASP A 18 -21.31 11.91 -12.05
N GLU A 19 -21.69 11.33 -13.20
CA GLU A 19 -21.73 12.04 -14.48
C GLU A 19 -22.62 13.30 -14.46
N PRO A 20 -23.84 13.28 -13.87
CA PRO A 20 -24.68 14.48 -13.78
C PRO A 20 -24.04 15.62 -12.97
N LYS A 21 -23.17 15.30 -12.01
CA LYS A 21 -22.46 16.27 -11.18
C LYS A 21 -21.26 16.87 -11.90
N ILE A 22 -20.57 16.04 -12.70
CA ILE A 22 -19.32 16.40 -13.36
C ILE A 22 -19.57 17.15 -14.68
N LEU A 23 -20.60 16.78 -15.44
CA LEU A 23 -20.86 17.32 -16.77
C LEU A 23 -20.97 18.86 -16.82
N PRO A 24 -21.62 19.56 -15.86
CA PRO A 24 -21.64 21.02 -15.82
C PRO A 24 -20.23 21.63 -15.67
N ILE A 25 -19.37 21.02 -14.86
CA ILE A 25 -17.98 21.46 -14.64
C ILE A 25 -17.16 21.26 -15.92
N ILE A 26 -17.35 20.12 -16.59
CA ILE A 26 -16.69 19.83 -17.87
C ILE A 26 -17.09 20.84 -18.95
N ASN A 27 -18.38 21.11 -19.11
CA ASN A 27 -18.87 22.09 -20.07
C ASN A 27 -18.36 23.50 -19.76
N PHE A 28 -18.24 23.85 -18.48
CA PHE A 28 -17.66 25.11 -18.04
C PHE A 28 -16.16 25.21 -18.41
N LEU A 29 -15.36 24.18 -18.14
CA LEU A 29 -13.94 24.15 -18.55
C LEU A 29 -13.79 24.23 -20.08
N ASP A 30 -14.69 23.59 -20.82
CA ASP A 30 -14.70 23.61 -22.28
C ASP A 30 -14.90 25.01 -22.88
N SER A 31 -15.65 25.87 -22.18
CA SER A 31 -15.86 27.26 -22.60
C SER A 31 -14.57 28.10 -22.70
N PHE A 32 -13.48 27.66 -22.06
CA PHE A 32 -12.16 28.31 -22.12
C PHE A 32 -11.26 27.80 -23.26
N ARG A 33 -11.68 26.79 -24.04
CA ARG A 33 -10.90 26.32 -25.21
C ARG A 33 -10.55 27.44 -26.20
N PRO A 34 -11.47 28.35 -26.58
CA PRO A 34 -11.14 29.49 -27.45
C PRO A 34 -10.12 30.47 -26.84
N LEU A 35 -9.98 30.48 -25.52
CA LEU A 35 -9.05 31.34 -24.77
C LEU A 35 -7.67 30.69 -24.57
N GLY A 36 -7.44 29.50 -25.14
CA GLY A 36 -6.16 28.79 -25.08
C GLY A 36 -6.02 27.77 -23.96
N PHE A 37 -7.07 27.53 -23.16
CA PHE A 37 -7.09 26.47 -22.15
C PHE A 37 -7.63 25.16 -22.77
N VAL A 38 -6.73 24.27 -23.17
CA VAL A 38 -7.07 23.01 -23.83
C VAL A 38 -6.91 21.88 -22.84
N TRP A 39 -7.94 21.04 -22.67
CA TRP A 39 -7.91 19.99 -21.67
C TRP A 39 -8.25 18.62 -22.24
N GLU A 40 -7.72 17.58 -21.58
CA GLU A 40 -7.99 16.17 -21.86
C GLU A 40 -8.37 15.42 -20.57
N THR A 41 -9.05 14.29 -20.71
CA THR A 41 -9.33 13.36 -19.61
C THR A 41 -9.02 11.93 -20.06
N ALA A 42 -8.96 10.98 -19.13
CA ALA A 42 -8.77 9.57 -19.48
C ALA A 42 -10.08 8.94 -19.96
N GLU A 43 -9.98 7.98 -20.87
CA GLU A 43 -11.09 7.13 -21.32
C GLU A 43 -11.07 5.79 -20.57
N PRO A 44 -12.23 5.19 -20.26
CA PRO A 44 -12.27 3.87 -19.62
C PRO A 44 -11.99 2.74 -20.64
N ALA A 45 -10.84 2.04 -20.58
CA ALA A 45 -10.61 0.73 -21.23
C ALA A 45 -9.34 -0.06 -20.78
N GLU A 46 -9.39 -1.39 -20.99
CA GLU A 46 -8.60 -2.50 -20.42
C GLU A 46 -7.17 -2.79 -21.00
N VAL A 47 -6.51 -3.77 -20.34
CA VAL A 47 -5.32 -4.60 -20.69
C VAL A 47 -3.91 -4.02 -20.45
N GLU A 48 -3.76 -2.74 -20.14
CA GLU A 48 -2.50 -2.19 -19.60
C GLU A 48 -2.73 -1.47 -18.26
N SER A 49 -1.69 -1.31 -17.44
CA SER A 49 -1.83 -0.61 -16.17
C SER A 49 -2.25 0.85 -16.42
N VAL A 50 -3.48 1.19 -16.04
CA VAL A 50 -4.09 2.53 -16.23
C VAL A 50 -3.18 3.64 -15.71
N SER A 51 -2.40 3.34 -14.67
CA SER A 51 -1.48 4.27 -14.02
C SER A 51 -0.34 4.77 -14.91
N GLU A 52 0.15 4.01 -15.89
CA GLU A 52 1.28 4.44 -16.74
C GLU A 52 0.84 5.45 -17.81
N LYS A 53 -0.28 5.17 -18.50
CA LYS A 53 -0.86 6.08 -19.50
C LYS A 53 -1.31 7.41 -18.90
N VAL A 54 -1.95 7.35 -17.73
CA VAL A 54 -2.41 8.56 -17.04
C VAL A 54 -1.23 9.40 -16.58
N ARG A 55 -0.16 8.81 -16.05
CA ARG A 55 1.05 9.54 -15.65
C ARG A 55 1.70 10.26 -16.82
N GLN A 56 1.80 9.61 -17.98
CA GLN A 56 2.33 10.24 -19.18
C GLN A 56 1.50 11.49 -19.57
N LYS A 57 0.17 11.37 -19.55
CA LYS A 57 -0.71 12.53 -19.83
C LYS A 57 -0.56 13.66 -18.82
N ILE A 58 -0.37 13.34 -17.53
CA ILE A 58 -0.08 14.34 -16.49
C ILE A 58 1.28 15.00 -16.73
N ASP A 59 2.30 14.23 -17.12
CA ASP A 59 3.63 14.75 -17.40
C ASP A 59 3.66 15.68 -18.61
N GLU A 60 2.82 15.44 -19.61
CA GLU A 60 2.69 16.24 -20.83
C GLU A 60 1.81 17.51 -20.65
N CYS A 61 1.07 17.65 -19.54
CA CYS A 61 0.20 18.80 -19.30
C CYS A 61 0.85 19.92 -18.47
N ASP A 62 0.35 21.14 -18.63
CA ASP A 62 0.77 22.35 -17.93
C ASP A 62 0.08 22.56 -16.57
N ALA A 63 -1.15 22.04 -16.45
CA ALA A 63 -1.99 22.14 -15.27
C ALA A 63 -2.78 20.83 -15.05
N PHE A 64 -3.13 20.55 -13.80
CA PHE A 64 -3.93 19.41 -13.40
C PHE A 64 -5.22 19.89 -12.75
N VAL A 65 -6.34 19.33 -13.18
CA VAL A 65 -7.67 19.62 -12.63
C VAL A 65 -8.22 18.36 -11.98
N GLY A 66 -8.43 18.36 -10.67
CA GLY A 66 -9.01 17.23 -9.93
C GLY A 66 -10.44 17.50 -9.52
N ILE A 67 -11.37 16.60 -9.84
CA ILE A 67 -12.77 16.68 -9.40
C ILE A 67 -13.05 15.57 -8.39
N PHE A 68 -13.15 15.94 -7.11
CA PHE A 68 -13.36 15.02 -6.00
C PHE A 68 -14.85 14.93 -5.65
N THR A 69 -15.53 13.90 -6.16
CA THR A 69 -16.93 13.59 -5.83
C THR A 69 -17.05 12.73 -4.57
N ARG A 70 -18.24 12.67 -3.96
CA ARG A 70 -18.54 11.78 -2.83
C ARG A 70 -18.53 10.31 -3.29
N ARG A 71 -17.70 9.46 -2.68
CA ARG A 71 -17.59 8.03 -3.01
C ARG A 71 -18.15 7.10 -1.93
N HIS A 72 -17.39 6.86 -0.86
CA HIS A 72 -17.82 5.98 0.22
C HIS A 72 -18.14 6.79 1.48
N PRO A 73 -19.27 6.54 2.14
CA PRO A 73 -19.59 7.19 3.41
C PRO A 73 -18.55 6.80 4.46
N ILE A 74 -17.95 7.80 5.10
CA ILE A 74 -17.05 7.63 6.24
C ILE A 74 -17.88 7.83 7.50
N TYR A 75 -17.96 6.78 8.31
CA TYR A 75 -18.62 6.79 9.60
C TYR A 75 -17.57 6.90 10.71
N ALA A 76 -17.49 8.05 11.35
CA ALA A 76 -16.76 8.16 12.60
C ALA A 76 -17.65 7.64 13.74
N THR A 77 -17.10 6.80 14.62
CA THR A 77 -17.70 6.52 15.93
C THR A 77 -17.64 7.81 16.76
N ARG A 78 -18.70 8.62 16.65
CA ARG A 78 -18.91 9.74 17.56
C ARG A 78 -19.26 9.18 18.93
N GLU A 79 -18.60 9.66 19.98
CA GLU A 79 -19.09 9.50 21.36
C GLU A 79 -19.89 10.75 21.73
N GLY A 80 -21.08 10.58 22.31
CA GLY A 80 -21.90 11.69 22.82
C GLY A 80 -23.38 11.61 22.43
N LEU A 81 -24.15 12.62 22.85
CA LEU A 81 -25.60 12.71 22.64
C LEU A 81 -26.00 12.55 21.17
N ARG A 82 -25.25 13.14 20.23
CA ARG A 82 -25.54 13.06 18.79
C ARG A 82 -25.44 11.64 18.22
N ALA A 83 -24.44 10.87 18.66
CA ALA A 83 -24.31 9.46 18.30
C ALA A 83 -25.43 8.60 18.90
N ALA A 84 -25.87 8.93 20.12
CA ALA A 84 -27.05 8.30 20.71
C ALA A 84 -28.33 8.63 19.92
N PHE A 85 -28.44 9.84 19.36
CA PHE A 85 -29.56 10.26 18.50
C PHE A 85 -29.54 9.60 17.11
N ASP A 86 -28.38 9.48 16.48
CA ASP A 86 -28.20 8.78 15.19
C ASP A 86 -28.63 7.31 15.31
N VAL A 87 -28.27 6.68 16.44
CA VAL A 87 -28.71 5.32 16.82
C VAL A 87 -30.23 5.28 17.07
N LEU A 88 -30.79 6.26 17.79
CA LEU A 88 -32.23 6.32 18.10
C LEU A 88 -33.10 6.50 16.85
N ARG A 89 -32.60 7.18 15.81
CA ARG A 89 -33.31 7.47 14.56
C ARG A 89 -33.03 6.47 13.44
N GLY A 90 -32.15 5.49 13.65
CA GLY A 90 -31.74 4.55 12.60
C GLY A 90 -31.12 5.24 11.38
N ARG A 91 -30.60 6.47 11.55
CA ARG A 91 -29.95 7.24 10.49
C ARG A 91 -28.45 7.19 10.71
N PHE A 92 -27.77 6.36 9.94
CA PHE A 92 -26.33 6.45 9.77
C PHE A 92 -26.05 7.53 8.73
N THR A 93 -26.03 8.81 9.14
CA THR A 93 -25.54 9.87 8.25
C THR A 93 -24.01 9.80 8.21
N PRO A 94 -23.40 9.71 7.02
CA PRO A 94 -21.94 9.76 6.91
C PRO A 94 -21.39 11.06 7.47
N THR A 95 -20.40 10.96 8.37
CA THR A 95 -19.69 12.12 8.94
C THR A 95 -18.78 12.81 7.92
N ALA A 96 -18.35 12.07 6.90
CA ALA A 96 -17.66 12.58 5.73
C ALA A 96 -17.85 11.58 4.58
N TRP A 97 -17.33 11.90 3.41
CA TRP A 97 -17.30 11.00 2.26
C TRP A 97 -15.87 10.86 1.76
N SER A 98 -15.44 9.67 1.38
CA SER A 98 -14.16 9.54 0.69
C SER A 98 -14.25 10.12 -0.73
N ALA A 99 -13.12 10.61 -1.24
CA ALA A 99 -12.96 10.89 -2.66
C ALA A 99 -12.71 9.60 -3.47
N PRO A 100 -12.89 9.62 -4.80
CA PRO A 100 -12.49 8.50 -5.65
C PRO A 100 -10.98 8.25 -5.50
N PRO A 101 -10.54 7.02 -5.13
CA PRO A 101 -9.14 6.73 -4.82
C PRO A 101 -8.14 7.06 -5.94
N TRP A 102 -8.57 6.96 -7.20
CA TRP A 102 -7.72 7.27 -8.35
C TRP A 102 -7.48 8.77 -8.53
N VAL A 103 -8.50 9.62 -8.34
CA VAL A 103 -8.33 11.09 -8.42
C VAL A 103 -7.38 11.57 -7.33
N LEU A 104 -7.41 10.93 -6.14
CA LEU A 104 -6.44 11.16 -5.07
C LEU A 104 -5.01 10.76 -5.47
N GLN A 105 -4.84 9.60 -6.08
CA GLN A 105 -3.53 9.12 -6.53
C GLN A 105 -2.94 10.01 -7.64
N GLU A 106 -3.77 10.42 -8.60
CA GLU A 106 -3.38 11.27 -9.72
C GLU A 106 -3.03 12.70 -9.28
N SER A 107 -3.81 13.26 -8.36
CA SER A 107 -3.50 14.58 -7.78
C SER A 107 -2.22 14.56 -6.94
N GLY A 108 -1.96 13.49 -6.18
CA GLY A 108 -0.69 13.31 -5.47
C GLY A 108 0.51 13.20 -6.42
N TYR A 109 0.34 12.52 -7.56
CA TYR A 109 1.37 12.45 -8.61
C TYR A 109 1.61 13.81 -9.27
N ALA A 110 0.54 14.52 -9.67
CA ALA A 110 0.61 15.85 -10.29
C ALA A 110 1.28 16.88 -9.37
N LEU A 111 0.99 16.83 -8.07
CA LEU A 111 1.66 17.64 -7.05
C LEU A 111 3.17 17.34 -7.01
N LYS A 112 3.56 16.06 -6.97
CA LYS A 112 4.97 15.64 -7.00
C LYS A 112 5.68 16.05 -8.29
N ALA A 113 4.97 16.05 -9.41
CA ALA A 113 5.46 16.48 -10.72
C ALA A 113 5.49 18.02 -10.90
N GLY A 114 5.14 18.79 -9.85
CA GLY A 114 5.21 20.26 -9.86
C GLY A 114 4.18 20.94 -10.77
N LYS A 115 3.06 20.27 -11.06
CA LYS A 115 2.00 20.78 -11.93
C LYS A 115 1.17 21.86 -11.21
N ARG A 116 0.61 22.79 -11.99
CA ARG A 116 -0.32 23.81 -11.48
C ARG A 116 -1.67 23.16 -11.19
N LEU A 117 -2.22 23.31 -9.98
CA LEU A 117 -3.39 22.54 -9.54
C LEU A 117 -4.67 23.39 -9.50
N ILE A 118 -5.77 22.84 -10.01
CA ILE A 118 -7.14 23.30 -9.78
C ILE A 118 -7.91 22.13 -9.17
N LEU A 119 -8.28 22.23 -7.90
CA LEU A 119 -8.87 21.10 -7.18
C LEU A 119 -10.32 21.44 -6.79
N LEU A 120 -11.29 20.82 -7.46
CA LEU A 120 -12.72 20.96 -7.17
C LEU A 120 -13.16 19.86 -6.19
N ARG A 121 -13.70 20.26 -5.04
CA ARG A 121 -14.09 19.31 -3.97
C ARG A 121 -15.58 19.40 -3.69
N GLU A 122 -16.30 18.31 -3.87
CA GLU A 122 -17.71 18.21 -3.47
C GLU A 122 -17.83 18.39 -1.95
N SER A 123 -18.81 19.16 -1.50
CA SER A 123 -19.03 19.41 -0.07
C SER A 123 -19.09 18.11 0.74
N GLY A 124 -18.37 18.02 1.86
CA GLY A 124 -18.35 16.82 2.71
C GLY A 124 -17.38 15.71 2.26
N VAL A 125 -16.60 15.91 1.20
CA VAL A 125 -15.54 14.97 0.80
C VAL A 125 -14.26 15.20 1.62
N GLU A 126 -13.76 14.14 2.25
CA GLU A 126 -12.46 14.09 2.91
C GLU A 126 -11.39 13.48 1.99
N ILE A 127 -10.25 14.17 1.92
CA ILE A 127 -9.11 13.83 1.07
C ILE A 127 -7.90 13.57 1.98
N PRO A 128 -7.71 12.33 2.47
CA PRO A 128 -6.55 11.97 3.26
C PRO A 128 -5.32 11.86 2.34
N GLY A 129 -4.21 12.52 2.70
CA GLY A 129 -2.89 12.24 2.11
C GLY A 129 -2.31 13.28 1.13
N LEU A 130 -3.05 14.29 0.69
CA LEU A 130 -2.45 15.47 0.05
C LEU A 130 -2.06 16.49 1.14
N GLN A 131 -0.87 16.34 1.71
CA GLN A 131 -0.31 17.29 2.68
C GLN A 131 0.34 18.48 1.95
N GLY A 132 -0.20 19.68 2.16
CA GLY A 132 0.29 20.97 1.65
C GLY A 132 -0.79 22.07 1.71
N ASP A 133 -0.40 23.35 1.65
CA ASP A 133 -1.29 24.52 1.53
C ASP A 133 -1.98 24.57 0.16
N LEU A 134 -2.80 23.56 -0.15
CA LEU A 134 -3.52 23.47 -1.42
C LEU A 134 -4.90 24.11 -1.31
N GLU A 135 -5.17 25.07 -2.19
CA GLU A 135 -6.48 25.71 -2.30
C GLU A 135 -7.47 24.78 -3.04
N TYR A 136 -8.59 24.48 -2.38
CA TYR A 136 -9.70 23.73 -2.97
C TYR A 136 -10.85 24.66 -3.31
N ILE A 137 -11.46 24.47 -4.47
CA ILE A 137 -12.72 25.10 -4.86
C ILE A 137 -13.86 24.18 -4.40
N PRO A 138 -14.61 24.53 -3.34
CA PRO A 138 -15.76 23.74 -2.96
C PRO A 138 -16.84 23.82 -4.06
N PHE A 139 -17.57 22.73 -4.26
CA PHE A 139 -18.76 22.74 -5.11
C PHE A 139 -19.93 21.97 -4.52
N ASP A 140 -21.12 22.51 -4.75
CA ASP A 140 -22.39 21.85 -4.51
C ASP A 140 -22.97 21.46 -5.89
N PRO A 141 -23.24 20.17 -6.17
CA PRO A 141 -23.88 19.75 -7.41
C PRO A 141 -25.21 20.45 -7.72
N PHE A 142 -25.88 20.99 -6.69
CA PHE A 142 -27.15 21.71 -6.82
C PHE A 142 -26.97 23.23 -6.95
N SER A 143 -25.77 23.77 -6.72
CA SER A 143 -25.46 25.21 -6.81
C SER A 143 -23.99 25.46 -7.16
N LEU A 144 -23.70 25.75 -8.43
CA LEU A 144 -22.34 25.87 -8.97
C LEU A 144 -21.84 27.32 -9.16
N THR A 145 -22.65 28.32 -8.82
CA THR A 145 -22.37 29.73 -9.15
C THR A 145 -21.04 30.23 -8.57
N THR A 146 -20.79 29.97 -7.30
CA THR A 146 -19.55 30.37 -6.60
C THR A 146 -18.34 29.55 -7.05
N THR A 147 -18.55 28.27 -7.34
CA THR A 147 -17.54 27.36 -7.90
C THR A 147 -17.06 27.88 -9.25
N PHE A 148 -17.98 28.25 -10.15
CA PHE A 148 -17.64 28.77 -11.47
C PHE A 148 -16.93 30.11 -11.41
N GLN A 149 -17.32 31.01 -10.50
CA GLN A 149 -16.61 32.27 -10.29
C GLN A 149 -15.13 32.03 -9.90
N LYS A 150 -14.88 31.22 -8.86
CA LYS A 150 -13.52 30.92 -8.41
C LYS A 150 -12.70 30.15 -9.44
N ALA A 151 -13.30 29.17 -10.11
CA ALA A 151 -12.63 28.41 -11.17
C ALA A 151 -12.28 29.31 -12.36
N SER A 152 -13.17 30.25 -12.73
CA SER A 152 -12.89 31.26 -13.75
C SER A 152 -11.69 32.12 -13.39
N GLU A 153 -11.63 32.62 -12.14
CA GLU A 153 -10.49 33.41 -11.68
C GLU A 153 -9.16 32.65 -11.78
N MET A 154 -9.14 31.38 -11.35
CA MET A 154 -7.93 30.55 -11.42
C MET A 154 -7.52 30.28 -12.87
N VAL A 155 -8.45 29.87 -13.74
CA VAL A 155 -8.16 29.61 -15.16
C VAL A 155 -7.70 30.88 -15.87
N ASN A 156 -8.32 32.03 -15.62
CA ASN A 156 -7.91 33.30 -16.20
C ASN A 156 -6.53 33.74 -15.71
N ARG A 157 -6.20 33.56 -14.43
CA ARG A 157 -4.84 33.80 -13.91
C ARG A 157 -3.81 32.88 -14.57
N LEU A 158 -4.15 31.61 -14.77
CA LEU A 158 -3.27 30.68 -15.48
C LEU A 158 -3.01 31.15 -16.91
N VAL A 159 -4.08 31.43 -17.67
CA VAL A 159 -3.98 31.93 -19.06
C VAL A 159 -3.17 33.22 -19.12
N ALA A 160 -3.45 34.19 -18.25
CA ALA A 160 -2.71 35.46 -18.19
C ALA A 160 -1.23 35.28 -17.82
N SER A 161 -0.92 34.40 -16.86
CA SER A 161 0.46 34.06 -16.47
C SER A 161 1.25 33.45 -17.63
N SER A 162 0.63 32.59 -18.43
CA SER A 162 1.25 32.00 -19.62
C SER A 162 1.44 33.00 -20.76
N ALA A 163 0.62 34.05 -20.78
CA ALA A 163 0.70 35.16 -21.73
C ALA A 163 1.70 36.26 -21.33
N GLY A 164 2.25 36.22 -20.10
CA GLY A 164 3.09 37.28 -19.55
C GLY A 164 2.33 38.56 -19.20
N ILE A 165 1.02 38.49 -18.97
CA ILE A 165 0.15 39.64 -18.72
C ILE A 165 -0.18 39.71 -17.22
N ALA A 166 0.18 40.81 -16.56
CA ALA A 166 -0.26 41.10 -15.19
C ALA A 166 -1.72 41.55 -15.19
N VAL A 167 -2.60 40.87 -14.45
CA VAL A 167 -4.01 41.23 -14.31
C VAL A 167 -4.19 42.04 -13.04
N GLU A 168 -4.39 43.35 -13.18
CA GLU A 168 -4.91 44.21 -12.10
C GLU A 168 -6.45 44.15 -12.12
N THR A 169 -7.04 43.66 -11.03
CA THR A 169 -8.49 43.67 -10.83
C THR A 169 -8.92 45.07 -10.36
N VAL A 170 -9.38 45.91 -11.30
CA VAL A 170 -10.07 47.17 -10.95
C VAL A 170 -11.53 46.84 -10.66
N VAL A 171 -11.93 46.93 -9.39
CA VAL A 171 -13.34 46.90 -8.99
C VAL A 171 -13.93 48.28 -9.25
N SER A 172 -14.62 48.46 -10.37
CA SER A 172 -15.46 49.64 -10.59
C SER A 172 -16.82 49.43 -9.96
N ALA A 173 -17.06 50.08 -8.83
CA ALA A 173 -18.39 50.25 -8.28
C ALA A 173 -19.26 51.05 -9.26
N VAL A 174 -20.34 50.46 -9.76
CA VAL A 174 -21.40 51.18 -10.47
C VAL A 174 -22.60 51.29 -9.56
N ALA A 175 -23.00 52.53 -9.29
CA ALA A 175 -24.15 52.89 -8.49
C ALA A 175 -25.41 53.07 -9.38
N GLN A 176 -26.55 52.70 -8.77
CA GLN A 176 -27.95 53.08 -9.05
C GLN A 176 -28.67 52.40 -10.24
N ARG A 177 -29.97 51.99 -10.15
CA ARG A 177 -31.12 52.72 -9.57
C ARG A 177 -32.39 51.85 -9.37
N LYS A 178 -33.08 52.12 -8.26
CA LYS A 178 -34.52 52.08 -7.87
C LYS A 178 -35.64 51.33 -8.64
N ASP A 179 -36.41 50.60 -7.79
CA ASP A 179 -37.87 50.48 -7.60
C ASP A 179 -38.81 50.04 -8.73
N VAL A 180 -39.54 48.93 -8.49
CA VAL A 180 -41.01 48.83 -8.66
C VAL A 180 -41.62 48.00 -7.53
N ASP A 181 -42.76 48.48 -7.05
CA ASP A 181 -43.56 48.12 -5.90
C ASP A 181 -44.02 46.65 -5.76
N ALA A 182 -44.12 46.20 -4.51
CA ALA A 182 -45.26 45.43 -4.03
C ALA A 182 -45.57 45.81 -2.57
N ALA A 183 -46.82 46.19 -2.33
CA ALA A 183 -47.36 46.83 -1.14
C ALA A 183 -47.35 45.96 0.15
N PRO A 184 -47.48 46.59 1.34
CA PRO A 184 -47.39 45.91 2.64
C PRO A 184 -48.76 45.48 3.18
N SER A 185 -48.80 44.39 3.96
CA SER A 185 -49.85 44.16 4.99
C SER A 185 -49.52 42.92 5.84
N PRO A 186 -50.00 42.81 7.09
CA PRO A 186 -49.91 43.79 8.16
C PRO A 186 -49.25 43.18 9.41
N ALA A 187 -48.86 44.04 10.34
CA ALA A 187 -48.64 43.62 11.72
C ALA A 187 -49.92 42.97 12.28
N THR A 188 -49.83 41.70 12.65
CA THR A 188 -50.77 41.07 13.59
C THR A 188 -50.03 40.84 14.89
N THR A 189 -50.37 41.68 15.87
CA THR A 189 -50.38 41.32 17.28
C THR A 189 -51.10 39.98 17.45
N ALA A 190 -50.39 38.98 17.96
CA ALA A 190 -50.98 37.82 18.58
C ALA A 190 -50.10 37.43 19.78
N GLU A 191 -50.43 38.00 20.93
CA GLU A 191 -50.26 37.30 22.19
C GLU A 191 -50.95 35.92 22.11
N ALA A 192 -50.34 34.95 22.79
CA ALA A 192 -50.85 33.61 23.12
C ALA A 192 -50.58 32.45 22.13
N ALA A 193 -49.44 31.80 22.34
CA ALA A 193 -49.40 30.37 22.63
C ALA A 193 -48.19 30.07 23.54
N ARG A 194 -48.37 30.26 24.86
CA ARG A 194 -47.48 29.71 25.88
C ARG A 194 -47.69 28.20 25.91
N GLU A 195 -46.81 27.45 25.26
CA GLU A 195 -46.52 26.08 25.64
C GLU A 195 -45.07 26.02 26.10
N SER A 196 -44.89 25.58 27.34
CA SER A 196 -43.60 25.34 27.98
C SER A 196 -42.89 24.19 27.26
N GLY A 197 -42.15 24.50 26.19
CA GLY A 197 -41.24 23.55 25.55
C GLY A 197 -40.09 23.21 26.50
N LYS A 198 -39.67 21.95 26.56
CA LYS A 198 -38.49 21.57 27.33
C LYS A 198 -37.26 22.02 26.55
N GLU A 199 -36.19 22.46 27.23
CA GLU A 199 -34.90 22.83 26.60
C GLU A 199 -34.37 21.74 25.65
N GLY A 200 -34.64 20.46 25.95
CA GLY A 200 -34.27 19.33 25.09
C GLY A 200 -35.01 19.31 23.75
N ASP A 201 -36.23 19.84 23.67
CA ASP A 201 -37.01 19.92 22.44
C ASP A 201 -36.46 21.04 21.54
N SER A 202 -36.15 22.21 22.12
CA SER A 202 -35.49 23.32 21.42
C SER A 202 -34.09 22.94 20.94
N PHE A 203 -33.35 22.17 21.73
CA PHE A 203 -32.02 21.68 21.34
C PHE A 203 -32.11 20.75 20.13
N LEU A 204 -33.03 19.79 20.16
CA LEU A 204 -33.17 18.82 19.08
C LEU A 204 -33.61 19.48 17.77
N GLU A 205 -34.53 20.44 17.87
CA GLU A 205 -34.98 21.22 16.72
C GLU A 205 -33.82 22.06 16.15
N MET A 206 -33.07 22.77 17.00
CA MET A 206 -31.91 23.55 16.59
C MET A 206 -30.89 22.71 15.79
N ILE A 207 -30.51 21.53 16.30
CA ILE A 207 -29.55 20.66 15.62
C ILE A 207 -30.08 20.15 14.28
N LEU A 208 -31.35 19.76 14.22
CA LEU A 208 -31.98 19.29 12.98
C LEU A 208 -31.97 20.37 11.89
N ARG A 209 -32.36 21.59 12.25
CA ARG A 209 -32.41 22.72 11.31
C ARG A 209 -31.03 23.11 10.81
N ILE A 210 -30.03 23.07 11.68
CA ILE A 210 -28.62 23.26 11.31
C ILE A 210 -28.15 22.21 10.29
N GLU A 211 -28.50 20.94 10.48
CA GLU A 211 -28.17 19.86 9.55
C GLU A 211 -28.87 19.98 8.19
N GLU A 212 -30.08 20.54 8.19
CA GLU A 212 -30.85 20.84 6.97
C GLU A 212 -30.42 22.15 6.29
N HIS A 213 -29.45 22.87 6.87
CA HIS A 213 -29.06 24.22 6.47
C HIS A 213 -30.21 25.25 6.49
N ASP A 214 -31.25 24.99 7.28
CA ASP A 214 -32.33 25.93 7.60
C ASP A 214 -31.88 26.86 8.74
N TRP A 215 -31.07 27.86 8.39
CA TRP A 215 -30.48 28.78 9.38
C TRP A 215 -31.52 29.63 10.09
N GLN A 216 -32.63 29.96 9.42
CA GLN A 216 -33.70 30.73 10.03
C GLN A 216 -34.45 29.88 11.07
N GLY A 217 -34.84 28.66 10.70
CA GLY A 217 -35.46 27.73 11.66
C GLY A 217 -34.52 27.39 12.83
N ALA A 218 -33.21 27.28 12.56
CA ALA A 218 -32.21 27.10 13.59
C ALA A 218 -32.14 28.27 14.57
N ASP A 219 -32.20 29.53 14.08
CA ASP A 219 -32.19 30.72 14.93
C ASP A 219 -33.45 30.81 15.79
N GLU A 220 -34.62 30.51 15.23
CA GLU A 220 -35.89 30.47 15.98
C GLU A 220 -35.84 29.43 17.12
N ALA A 221 -35.34 28.22 16.83
CA ALA A 221 -35.15 27.17 17.83
C ALA A 221 -34.10 27.55 18.89
N TYR A 222 -33.01 28.19 18.46
CA TYR A 222 -31.97 28.72 19.34
C TYR A 222 -32.54 29.77 20.31
N GLN A 223 -33.30 30.76 19.82
CA GLN A 223 -33.90 31.81 20.66
C GLN A 223 -34.88 31.24 21.68
N SER A 224 -35.67 30.24 21.26
CA SER A 224 -36.59 29.52 22.15
C SER A 224 -35.85 28.85 23.32
N GLY A 225 -34.74 28.14 23.04
CA GLY A 225 -33.93 27.51 24.09
C GLY A 225 -33.11 28.49 24.92
N LEU A 226 -32.65 29.59 24.32
CA LEU A 226 -31.83 30.60 24.99
C LEU A 226 -32.58 31.27 26.16
N HIS A 227 -33.89 31.48 26.01
CA HIS A 227 -34.70 32.01 27.11
C HIS A 227 -34.67 31.07 28.33
N ILE A 228 -34.81 29.76 28.11
CA ILE A 228 -34.79 28.74 29.16
C ILE A 228 -33.39 28.66 29.79
N ALA A 229 -32.33 28.72 28.98
CA ALA A 229 -30.96 28.73 29.47
C ALA A 229 -30.68 29.95 30.36
N ARG A 230 -31.16 31.14 29.96
CA ARG A 230 -31.05 32.38 30.77
C ARG A 230 -31.78 32.31 32.10
N GLU A 231 -32.91 31.59 32.17
CA GLU A 231 -33.63 31.37 33.43
C GLU A 231 -32.85 30.48 34.40
N LYS A 232 -32.02 29.56 33.89
CA LYS A 232 -31.18 28.67 34.70
C LYS A 232 -29.93 29.35 35.22
N GLY A 233 -29.35 30.25 34.43
CA GLY A 233 -28.22 31.05 34.86
C GLY A 233 -27.42 31.63 33.69
N ARG A 234 -26.46 32.50 34.05
CA ARG A 234 -25.57 33.14 33.07
C ARG A 234 -24.69 32.10 32.36
N ASP A 235 -24.14 31.14 33.10
CA ASP A 235 -23.22 30.15 32.53
C ASP A 235 -23.96 29.17 31.61
N GLU A 236 -25.20 28.83 31.92
CA GLU A 236 -26.09 28.03 31.08
C GLU A 236 -26.43 28.76 29.78
N ALA A 237 -26.73 30.06 29.84
CA ALA A 237 -26.92 30.87 28.65
C ALA A 237 -25.66 30.91 27.76
N VAL A 238 -24.48 31.15 28.35
CA VAL A 238 -23.21 31.14 27.62
C VAL A 238 -22.92 29.77 27.01
N HIS A 239 -23.23 28.68 27.72
CA HIS A 239 -23.11 27.33 27.18
C HIS A 239 -24.01 27.11 25.96
N TRP A 240 -25.27 27.54 26.05
CA TRP A 240 -26.23 27.45 24.94
C TRP A 240 -25.77 28.23 23.71
N GLU A 241 -25.32 29.47 23.91
CA GLU A 241 -24.75 30.33 22.85
C GLU A 241 -23.53 29.68 22.20
N ALA A 242 -22.57 29.19 23.01
CA ALA A 242 -21.37 28.56 22.51
C ALA A 242 -21.65 27.25 21.74
N LEU A 243 -22.65 26.48 22.19
CA LEU A 243 -23.08 25.25 21.51
C LEU A 243 -23.72 25.54 20.17
N TYR A 244 -24.58 26.56 20.09
CA TYR A 244 -25.19 27.01 18.83
C TYR A 244 -24.13 27.46 17.83
N ASP A 245 -23.18 28.29 18.26
CA ASP A 245 -22.09 28.77 17.39
C ASP A 245 -21.18 27.63 16.95
N PHE A 246 -20.84 26.70 17.85
CA PHE A 246 -20.06 25.51 17.54
C PHE A 246 -20.74 24.68 16.45
N GLU A 247 -22.03 24.39 16.61
CA GLU A 247 -22.81 23.56 15.70
C GLU A 247 -22.94 24.17 14.31
N ARG A 248 -23.21 25.49 14.26
CA ARG A 248 -23.21 26.25 13.01
C ARG A 248 -21.82 26.26 12.36
N ALA A 249 -20.75 26.41 13.15
CA ALA A 249 -19.39 26.47 12.62
C ALA A 249 -18.97 25.14 11.97
N ILE A 250 -19.17 24.00 12.65
CA ILE A 250 -18.77 22.68 12.12
C ILE A 250 -19.60 22.24 10.91
N THR A 251 -20.80 22.81 10.73
CA THR A 251 -21.66 22.59 9.55
C THR A 251 -21.43 23.61 8.43
N GLY A 252 -20.50 24.56 8.61
CA GLY A 252 -20.03 25.46 7.55
C GLY A 252 -20.69 26.84 7.50
N HIS A 253 -21.37 27.28 8.57
CA HIS A 253 -21.89 28.65 8.66
C HIS A 253 -20.74 29.68 8.68
N PRO A 254 -20.77 30.70 7.81
CA PRO A 254 -19.59 31.52 7.51
C PRO A 254 -19.13 32.43 8.66
N THR A 255 -20.02 32.86 9.56
CA THR A 255 -19.69 33.78 10.65
C THR A 255 -19.56 33.12 12.01
N ALA A 256 -20.00 31.87 12.14
CA ALA A 256 -20.21 31.24 13.45
C ALA A 256 -18.90 31.04 14.24
N LEU A 257 -17.79 30.75 13.55
CA LEU A 257 -16.48 30.66 14.22
C LEU A 257 -16.03 32.01 14.81
N ASN A 258 -16.30 33.13 14.12
CA ASN A 258 -15.94 34.46 14.61
C ASN A 258 -16.85 34.90 15.75
N GLU A 259 -18.14 34.53 15.68
CA GLU A 259 -19.10 34.73 16.77
C GLU A 259 -18.68 33.96 18.03
N LEU A 260 -18.25 32.70 17.89
CA LEU A 260 -17.72 31.90 19.00
C LEU A 260 -16.43 32.49 19.60
N ARG A 261 -15.54 33.06 18.77
CA ARG A 261 -14.34 33.79 19.24
C ARG A 261 -14.74 35.02 20.06
N ALA A 262 -15.67 35.84 19.55
CA ALA A 262 -16.18 37.01 20.25
C ALA A 262 -16.89 36.63 21.57
N LEU A 263 -17.60 35.50 21.58
CA LEU A 263 -18.23 34.96 22.79
C LEU A 263 -17.19 34.56 23.85
N ALA A 264 -16.07 33.96 23.43
CA ALA A 264 -14.96 33.64 24.33
C ALA A 264 -14.26 34.90 24.87
N GLU A 265 -14.04 35.91 24.03
CA GLU A 265 -13.43 37.18 24.44
C GLU A 265 -14.31 37.97 25.43
N SER A 266 -15.63 37.94 25.24
CA SER A 266 -16.59 38.62 26.11
C SER A 266 -16.89 37.88 27.42
N ASN A 267 -16.50 36.60 27.52
CA ASN A 267 -16.68 35.78 28.72
C ASN A 267 -15.36 35.11 29.15
N PRO A 268 -14.32 35.89 29.52
CA PRO A 268 -12.96 35.38 29.76
C PRO A 268 -12.84 34.46 30.99
N GLU A 269 -13.83 34.48 31.90
CA GLU A 269 -13.86 33.64 33.10
C GLU A 269 -14.58 32.31 32.90
N ASN A 270 -15.27 32.13 31.76
CA ASN A 270 -16.03 30.90 31.48
C ASN A 270 -15.22 29.98 30.52
N PRO A 271 -14.90 28.74 30.91
CA PRO A 271 -14.14 27.82 30.06
C PRO A 271 -14.92 27.33 28.83
N THR A 272 -16.25 27.42 28.84
CA THR A 272 -17.13 26.78 27.84
C THR A 272 -16.89 27.30 26.43
N PRO A 273 -16.90 28.62 26.14
CA PRO A 273 -16.63 29.10 24.78
C PRO A 273 -15.25 28.70 24.27
N LEU A 274 -14.21 28.76 25.12
CA LEU A 274 -12.85 28.34 24.74
C LEU A 274 -12.78 26.84 24.41
N ALA A 275 -13.49 26.00 25.17
CA ALA A 275 -13.53 24.56 24.90
C ALA A 275 -14.25 24.22 23.60
N PHE A 276 -15.36 24.91 23.30
CA PHE A 276 -16.05 24.76 22.01
C PHE A 276 -15.22 25.31 20.85
N LEU A 277 -14.58 26.48 21.03
CA LEU A 277 -13.67 27.05 20.04
C LEU A 277 -12.51 26.10 19.72
N GLY A 278 -11.87 25.55 20.76
CA GLY A 278 -10.82 24.55 20.60
C GLY A 278 -11.30 23.30 19.85
N SER A 279 -12.58 22.92 20.01
CA SER A 279 -13.18 21.79 19.29
C SER A 279 -13.43 22.12 17.82
N CYS A 280 -13.96 23.30 17.49
CA CYS A 280 -14.06 23.77 16.11
C CYS A 280 -12.69 23.80 15.43
N LEU A 281 -11.69 24.38 16.09
CA LEU A 281 -10.33 24.49 15.56
C LEU A 281 -9.67 23.13 15.35
N PHE A 282 -9.95 22.16 16.23
CA PHE A 282 -9.53 20.77 16.03
C PHE A 282 -10.11 20.16 14.75
N ASP A 283 -11.42 20.33 14.52
CA ASP A 283 -12.10 19.83 13.30
C ASP A 283 -11.59 20.54 12.04
N PHE A 284 -11.25 21.82 12.15
CA PHE A 284 -10.58 22.60 11.10
C PHE A 284 -9.07 22.32 10.97
N LYS A 285 -8.55 21.34 11.73
CA LYS A 285 -7.14 20.91 11.71
C LYS A 285 -6.15 21.99 12.14
N GLN A 286 -6.62 23.04 12.80
CA GLN A 286 -5.81 24.12 13.40
C GLN A 286 -5.33 23.68 14.79
N TYR A 287 -4.53 22.63 14.82
CA TYR A 287 -4.22 21.90 16.06
C TYR A 287 -3.45 22.71 17.11
N THR A 288 -2.55 23.62 16.70
CA THR A 288 -1.81 24.43 17.68
C THR A 288 -2.75 25.40 18.40
N GLU A 289 -3.60 26.11 17.66
CA GLU A 289 -4.54 27.05 18.25
C GLU A 289 -5.64 26.34 19.06
N ALA A 290 -6.08 25.16 18.61
CA ALA A 290 -6.96 24.30 19.38
C ALA A 290 -6.35 23.91 20.73
N ALA A 291 -5.05 23.56 20.74
CA ALA A 291 -4.33 23.22 21.97
C ALA A 291 -4.29 24.41 22.94
N ASP A 292 -4.05 25.62 22.43
CA ASP A 292 -4.02 26.84 23.23
C ASP A 292 -5.39 27.16 23.84
N CYS A 293 -6.47 27.00 23.06
CA CYS A 293 -7.84 27.15 23.57
C CYS A 293 -8.12 26.18 24.73
N TYR A 294 -7.75 24.91 24.59
CA TYR A 294 -7.93 23.92 25.65
C TYR A 294 -7.02 24.17 26.87
N ARG A 295 -5.78 24.63 26.67
CA ARG A 295 -4.90 25.04 27.77
C ARG A 295 -5.52 26.21 28.54
N SER A 296 -5.99 27.24 27.84
CA SER A 296 -6.67 28.38 28.44
C SER A 296 -7.94 27.97 29.18
N ALA A 297 -8.79 27.12 28.60
CA ALA A 297 -9.96 26.57 29.27
C ALA A 297 -9.59 25.78 30.53
N SER A 298 -8.49 25.03 30.52
CA SER A 298 -8.06 24.24 31.68
C SER A 298 -7.71 25.11 32.91
N LEU A 299 -7.22 26.33 32.70
CA LEU A 299 -6.86 27.26 33.78
C LEU A 299 -8.08 27.80 34.52
N LEU A 300 -9.28 27.72 33.91
CA LEU A 300 -10.54 28.22 34.46
C LEU A 300 -11.36 27.11 35.15
N CYS A 301 -10.92 25.85 35.03
CA CYS A 301 -11.65 24.68 35.50
C CYS A 301 -11.13 24.14 36.85
N LYS A 302 -11.98 23.35 37.53
CA LYS A 302 -11.54 22.51 38.67
C LYS A 302 -10.59 21.41 38.17
N SER A 303 -9.77 20.86 39.07
CA SER A 303 -8.72 19.84 38.79
C SER A 303 -9.11 18.75 37.78
N ASP A 304 -10.26 18.08 37.98
CA ASP A 304 -10.68 16.96 37.12
C ASP A 304 -11.11 17.43 35.72
N ASP A 305 -11.85 18.53 35.62
CA ASP A 305 -12.30 19.10 34.35
C ASP A 305 -11.12 19.72 33.58
N ALA A 306 -10.21 20.39 34.30
CA ALA A 306 -8.96 20.92 33.77
C ALA A 306 -8.13 19.81 33.11
N THR A 307 -8.04 18.64 33.76
CA THR A 307 -7.35 17.46 33.21
C THR A 307 -7.98 16.97 31.91
N GLY A 308 -9.32 16.99 31.81
CA GLY A 308 -10.02 16.67 30.57
C GLY A 308 -9.60 17.57 29.41
N HIS A 309 -9.47 18.88 29.64
CA HIS A 309 -8.98 19.83 28.63
C HIS A 309 -7.49 19.63 28.32
N LEU A 310 -6.64 19.36 29.32
CA LEU A 310 -5.21 19.09 29.09
C LEU A 310 -4.98 17.83 28.25
N ILE A 311 -5.79 16.78 28.41
CA ILE A 311 -5.74 15.59 27.55
C ILE A 311 -6.09 15.95 26.10
N ARG A 312 -7.12 16.78 25.88
CA ARG A 312 -7.48 17.28 24.53
C ARG A 312 -6.37 18.15 23.94
N ALA A 313 -5.79 19.05 24.73
CA ALA A 313 -4.67 19.88 24.31
C ALA A 313 -3.46 19.04 23.90
N ALA A 314 -3.10 18.02 24.68
CA ALA A 314 -2.00 17.11 24.35
C ALA A 314 -2.29 16.31 23.07
N ASN A 315 -3.52 15.88 22.83
CA ASN A 315 -3.89 15.23 21.57
C ASN A 315 -3.76 16.19 20.38
N CYS A 316 -4.14 17.46 20.53
CA CYS A 316 -3.93 18.48 19.50
C CYS A 316 -2.43 18.69 19.22
N LEU A 317 -1.62 18.83 20.27
CA LEU A 317 -0.16 18.96 20.14
C LEU A 317 0.47 17.74 19.45
N ARG A 318 -0.01 16.52 19.76
CA ARG A 318 0.42 15.28 19.10
C ARG A 318 0.14 15.32 17.59
N LEU A 319 -1.07 15.70 17.20
CA LEU A 319 -1.44 15.85 15.78
C LEU A 319 -0.66 16.97 15.09
N ALA A 320 -0.32 18.04 15.82
CA ALA A 320 0.57 19.11 15.38
C ALA A 320 2.06 18.71 15.32
N LYS A 321 2.41 17.45 15.64
CA LYS A 321 3.79 16.92 15.72
C LYS A 321 4.68 17.60 16.78
N LYS A 322 4.07 18.28 17.75
CA LYS A 322 4.74 18.86 18.93
C LYS A 322 4.76 17.83 20.08
N LEU A 323 5.48 16.73 19.85
CA LEU A 323 5.42 15.54 20.72
C LEU A 323 5.97 15.78 22.13
N ASP A 324 7.04 16.57 22.26
CA ASP A 324 7.61 16.91 23.57
C ASP A 324 6.64 17.73 24.42
N GLU A 325 6.02 18.77 23.83
CA GLU A 325 5.00 19.57 24.53
C GLU A 325 3.78 18.73 24.93
N ALA A 326 3.34 17.82 24.06
CA ALA A 326 2.24 16.91 24.35
C ALA A 326 2.57 15.99 25.54
N ARG A 327 3.77 15.42 25.54
CA ARG A 327 4.28 14.55 26.62
C ARG A 327 4.34 15.31 27.94
N GLU A 328 4.95 16.50 27.95
CA GLU A 328 5.06 17.34 29.14
C GLU A 328 3.69 17.73 29.70
N THR A 329 2.76 18.10 28.82
CA THR A 329 1.38 18.46 29.21
C THR A 329 0.71 17.33 29.99
N LEU A 330 0.86 16.08 29.52
CA LEU A 330 0.25 14.92 30.16
C LEU A 330 0.98 14.49 31.45
N ILE A 331 2.31 14.58 31.49
CA ILE A 331 3.10 14.29 32.70
C ILE A 331 2.77 15.30 33.80
N ASN A 332 2.71 16.58 33.46
CA ASN A 332 2.32 17.63 34.40
C ASN A 332 0.89 17.42 34.91
N SER A 333 -0.04 17.08 34.01
CA SER A 333 -1.41 16.76 34.37
C SER A 333 -1.52 15.54 35.31
N TRP A 334 -0.69 14.51 35.12
CA TRP A 334 -0.60 13.36 36.03
C TRP A 334 -0.10 13.77 37.41
N ASN A 335 0.95 14.59 37.47
CA ASN A 335 1.58 15.00 38.72
C ASN A 335 0.72 15.99 39.53
N SER A 336 -0.05 16.85 38.86
CA SER A 336 -0.93 17.81 39.50
C SER A 336 -2.23 17.20 40.03
N THR A 337 -2.51 15.92 39.75
CA THR A 337 -3.77 15.26 40.13
C THR A 337 -3.55 13.92 40.88
N PRO A 338 -2.84 13.92 42.02
CA PRO A 338 -2.49 12.69 42.75
C PRO A 338 -3.70 11.90 43.26
N THR A 339 -4.85 12.54 43.44
CA THR A 339 -6.10 11.92 43.90
C THR A 339 -7.14 11.71 42.80
N ALA A 340 -6.76 11.87 41.51
CA ALA A 340 -7.68 11.71 40.39
C ALA A 340 -8.31 10.32 40.35
N LYS A 341 -9.55 10.28 39.84
CA LYS A 341 -10.29 9.02 39.61
C LYS A 341 -9.48 8.07 38.72
N ARG A 342 -9.65 6.76 38.96
CA ARG A 342 -8.91 5.70 38.27
C ARG A 342 -9.10 5.77 36.75
N GLU A 343 -10.30 6.11 36.31
CA GLU A 343 -10.68 6.29 34.91
C GLU A 343 -9.93 7.47 34.28
N LEU A 344 -9.81 8.59 34.99
CA LEU A 344 -9.11 9.78 34.49
C LEU A 344 -7.61 9.53 34.36
N ARG A 345 -7.00 8.89 35.36
CA ARG A 345 -5.60 8.42 35.29
C ARG A 345 -5.34 7.53 34.09
N SER A 346 -6.26 6.59 33.82
CA SER A 346 -6.17 5.75 32.63
C SER A 346 -6.21 6.54 31.33
N LYS A 347 -7.03 7.61 31.24
CA LYS A 347 -7.10 8.46 30.05
C LYS A 347 -5.80 9.24 29.82
N ILE A 348 -5.16 9.76 30.87
CA ILE A 348 -3.86 10.41 30.78
C ILE A 348 -2.81 9.43 30.24
N LEU A 349 -2.73 8.23 30.81
CA LEU A 349 -1.78 7.20 30.39
C LEU A 349 -2.02 6.75 28.94
N ARG A 350 -3.29 6.60 28.51
CA ARG A 350 -3.62 6.31 27.10
C ARG A 350 -3.16 7.43 26.16
N GLY A 351 -3.32 8.69 26.58
CA GLY A 351 -2.77 9.84 25.84
C GLY A 351 -1.26 9.77 25.72
N LEU A 352 -0.56 9.46 26.81
CA LEU A 352 0.91 9.34 26.84
C LEU A 352 1.39 8.20 25.95
N TYR A 353 0.73 7.04 26.00
CA TYR A 353 1.00 5.92 25.10
C TYR A 353 0.92 6.36 23.63
N SER A 354 -0.11 7.12 23.25
CA SER A 354 -0.27 7.61 21.88
C SER A 354 0.85 8.58 21.48
N VAL A 355 1.28 9.46 22.38
CA VAL A 355 2.39 10.40 22.14
C VAL A 355 3.73 9.65 22.00
N LEU A 356 4.00 8.68 22.87
CA LEU A 356 5.25 7.90 22.87
C LEU A 356 5.34 6.96 21.67
N LYS A 357 4.20 6.43 21.21
CA LYS A 357 4.12 5.67 19.97
C LYS A 357 4.50 6.54 18.77
N ASP A 358 3.95 7.75 18.70
CA ASP A 358 4.24 8.69 17.61
C ASP A 358 5.68 9.25 17.67
N SER A 359 6.34 9.25 18.84
CA SER A 359 7.76 9.64 18.97
C SER A 359 8.75 8.51 18.62
N GLY A 360 8.27 7.28 18.50
CA GLY A 360 9.12 6.10 18.26
C GLY A 360 9.74 5.51 19.53
N ASP A 361 9.35 5.98 20.72
CA ASP A 361 9.82 5.46 22.01
C ASP A 361 9.08 4.17 22.39
N SER A 362 9.28 3.10 21.61
CA SER A 362 8.44 1.88 21.66
C SER A 362 8.38 1.23 23.04
N PHE A 363 9.50 1.12 23.77
CA PHE A 363 9.51 0.50 25.09
C PHE A 363 8.69 1.29 26.11
N GLN A 364 8.86 2.61 26.15
CA GLN A 364 8.12 3.50 27.04
C GLN A 364 6.63 3.49 26.68
N ALA A 365 6.30 3.47 25.38
CA ALA A 365 4.92 3.32 24.93
C ALA A 365 4.30 2.02 25.50
N PHE A 366 4.97 0.88 25.39
CA PHE A 366 4.49 -0.39 25.96
C PHE A 366 4.26 -0.30 27.46
N ALA A 367 5.25 0.17 28.22
CA ALA A 367 5.15 0.29 29.67
C ALA A 367 3.96 1.18 30.11
N ILE A 368 3.76 2.31 29.42
CA ILE A 368 2.65 3.22 29.69
C ILE A 368 1.30 2.62 29.25
N GLY A 369 1.26 1.89 28.14
CA GLY A 369 0.07 1.17 27.67
C GLY A 369 -0.39 0.09 28.65
N GLU A 370 0.54 -0.71 29.18
CA GLU A 370 0.26 -1.69 30.24
C GLU A 370 -0.23 -1.01 31.51
N ALA A 371 0.41 0.10 31.92
CA ALA A 371 -0.04 0.86 33.08
C ALA A 371 -1.48 1.39 32.87
N ALA A 372 -1.82 1.89 31.68
CA ALA A 372 -3.18 2.32 31.36
C ALA A 372 -4.18 1.17 31.48
N LEU A 373 -3.85 -0.04 30.99
CA LEU A 373 -4.69 -1.23 31.14
C LEU A 373 -4.77 -1.71 32.60
N HIS A 374 -3.73 -1.51 33.41
CA HIS A 374 -3.79 -1.77 34.85
C HIS A 374 -4.80 -0.85 35.56
N TYR A 375 -4.83 0.43 35.19
CA TYR A 375 -5.82 1.37 35.73
C TYR A 375 -7.24 1.08 35.21
N ASN A 376 -7.40 0.78 33.92
CA ASN A 376 -8.69 0.39 33.36
C ASN A 376 -8.55 -0.82 32.42
N PRO A 377 -8.81 -2.04 32.92
CA PRO A 377 -8.66 -3.28 32.14
C PRO A 377 -9.67 -3.44 31.00
N SER A 378 -10.76 -2.66 31.01
CA SER A 378 -11.89 -2.80 30.09
C SER A 378 -11.68 -2.15 28.72
N GLN A 379 -10.57 -1.41 28.53
CA GLN A 379 -10.24 -0.69 27.30
C GLN A 379 -9.82 -1.65 26.17
N SER A 380 -10.81 -2.28 25.53
CA SER A 380 -10.59 -3.22 24.42
C SER A 380 -9.78 -2.61 23.27
N ASP A 381 -10.03 -1.34 22.91
CA ASP A 381 -9.33 -0.68 21.79
C ASP A 381 -7.85 -0.44 22.09
N LEU A 382 -7.53 -0.06 23.33
CA LEU A 382 -6.14 0.07 23.77
C LEU A 382 -5.45 -1.29 23.80
N ARG A 383 -6.15 -2.32 24.30
CA ARG A 383 -5.63 -3.70 24.30
C ARG A 383 -5.35 -4.20 22.88
N PHE A 384 -6.22 -3.87 21.92
CA PHE A 384 -6.02 -4.21 20.51
C PHE A 384 -4.81 -3.47 19.94
N SER A 385 -4.72 -2.15 20.18
CA SER A 385 -3.60 -1.32 19.70
C SER A 385 -2.26 -1.81 20.26
N LEU A 386 -2.23 -2.15 21.55
CA LEU A 386 -1.04 -2.66 22.21
C LEU A 386 -0.65 -4.05 21.70
N GLY A 387 -1.62 -4.94 21.47
CA GLY A 387 -1.39 -6.24 20.86
C GLY A 387 -0.78 -6.14 19.45
N PHE A 388 -1.28 -5.22 18.62
CA PHE A 388 -0.72 -4.94 17.30
C PHE A 388 0.69 -4.33 17.36
N ASP A 389 0.96 -3.47 18.34
CA ASP A 389 2.29 -2.89 18.48
C ASP A 389 3.31 -3.92 18.99
N TYR A 390 2.91 -4.83 19.87
CA TYR A 390 3.75 -5.97 20.28
C TYR A 390 4.04 -6.91 19.11
N GLU A 391 3.07 -7.13 18.21
CA GLU A 391 3.31 -7.87 16.96
C GLU A 391 4.43 -7.25 16.15
N THR A 392 4.32 -5.94 15.89
CA THR A 392 5.26 -5.18 15.07
C THR A 392 6.66 -5.17 15.70
N ALA A 393 6.74 -5.19 17.03
CA ALA A 393 8.00 -5.21 17.78
C ALA A 393 8.56 -6.62 18.06
N GLY A 394 7.85 -7.69 17.66
CA GLY A 394 8.31 -9.07 17.86
C GLY A 394 8.08 -9.65 19.26
N TYR A 395 7.29 -9.00 20.11
CA TYR A 395 6.92 -9.49 21.45
C TYR A 395 5.69 -10.39 21.37
N PHE A 396 5.84 -11.54 20.72
CA PHE A 396 4.72 -12.40 20.34
C PHE A 396 3.97 -13.01 21.53
N GLU A 397 4.62 -13.26 22.67
CA GLU A 397 3.96 -13.76 23.88
C GLU A 397 2.98 -12.73 24.46
N LEU A 398 3.36 -11.45 24.47
CA LEU A 398 2.50 -10.37 24.92
C LEU A 398 1.36 -10.14 23.92
N ASN A 399 1.65 -10.17 22.61
CA ASN A 399 0.62 -10.16 21.57
C ASN A 399 -0.46 -11.23 21.85
N VAL A 400 -0.06 -12.51 22.00
CA VAL A 400 -0.99 -13.61 22.34
C VAL A 400 -1.78 -13.29 23.61
N HIS A 401 -1.12 -12.82 24.67
CA HIS A 401 -1.79 -12.46 25.91
C HIS A 401 -2.92 -11.44 25.70
N HIS A 402 -2.68 -10.37 24.96
CA HIS A 402 -3.67 -9.33 24.73
C HIS A 402 -4.82 -9.78 23.83
N PHE A 403 -4.55 -10.42 22.69
CA PHE A 403 -5.64 -10.88 21.82
C PHE A 403 -6.44 -12.03 22.44
N ARG A 404 -5.81 -12.90 23.23
CA ARG A 404 -6.56 -13.91 24.00
C ARG A 404 -7.55 -13.24 24.96
N LEU A 405 -7.14 -12.20 25.69
CA LEU A 405 -8.03 -11.47 26.58
C LEU A 405 -9.16 -10.73 25.83
N ILE A 406 -8.93 -10.26 24.59
CA ILE A 406 -9.99 -9.71 23.75
C ILE A 406 -11.00 -10.82 23.39
N CYS A 407 -10.51 -11.97 22.93
CA CYS A 407 -11.35 -13.12 22.57
C CYS A 407 -12.08 -13.74 23.78
N GLU A 408 -11.51 -13.69 24.98
CA GLU A 408 -12.20 -14.12 26.22
C GLU A 408 -13.42 -13.23 26.53
N LYS A 409 -13.33 -11.94 26.23
CA LYS A 409 -14.42 -10.97 26.44
C LYS A 409 -15.43 -10.98 25.29
N ASP A 410 -14.96 -11.12 24.07
CA ASP A 410 -15.77 -11.22 22.85
C ASP A 410 -15.31 -12.41 22.00
N PRO A 411 -15.85 -13.61 22.26
CA PRO A 411 -15.45 -14.84 21.56
C PRO A 411 -15.77 -14.85 20.05
N ARG A 412 -16.59 -13.90 19.58
CA ARG A 412 -17.00 -13.80 18.17
C ARG A 412 -16.24 -12.71 17.41
N ASN A 413 -15.26 -12.08 18.04
CA ASN A 413 -14.47 -11.04 17.42
C ASN A 413 -13.55 -11.63 16.34
N ALA A 414 -14.01 -11.67 15.10
CA ALA A 414 -13.30 -12.28 13.99
C ALA A 414 -11.93 -11.63 13.71
N GLY A 415 -11.82 -10.31 13.92
CA GLY A 415 -10.56 -9.58 13.80
C GLY A 415 -9.54 -9.97 14.87
N ALA A 416 -9.98 -10.05 16.13
CA ALA A 416 -9.11 -10.49 17.23
C ALA A 416 -8.69 -11.96 17.10
N LEU A 417 -9.60 -12.85 16.67
CA LEU A 417 -9.30 -14.25 16.39
C LEU A 417 -8.29 -14.40 15.23
N ASN A 418 -8.42 -13.59 14.17
CA ASN A 418 -7.43 -13.56 13.10
C ASN A 418 -6.05 -13.15 13.64
N ASN A 419 -5.97 -12.07 14.40
CA ASN A 419 -4.70 -11.59 14.96
C ASN A 419 -4.10 -12.55 15.99
N LEU A 420 -4.94 -13.24 16.77
CA LEU A 420 -4.49 -14.33 17.64
C LEU A 420 -3.91 -15.49 16.82
N GLY A 421 -4.51 -15.80 15.66
CA GLY A 421 -3.95 -16.76 14.70
C GLY A 421 -2.58 -16.36 14.17
N VAL A 422 -2.37 -15.07 13.87
CA VAL A 422 -1.08 -14.51 13.47
C VAL A 422 -0.05 -14.66 14.60
N ALA A 423 -0.42 -14.21 15.80
CA ALA A 423 0.43 -14.28 16.99
C ALA A 423 0.88 -15.71 17.31
N TYR A 424 -0.04 -16.67 17.28
CA TYR A 424 0.30 -18.09 17.45
C TYR A 424 1.22 -18.61 16.34
N SER A 425 1.06 -18.13 15.11
CA SER A 425 1.95 -18.54 14.03
C SER A 425 3.38 -18.05 14.25
N ASN A 426 3.57 -16.83 14.76
CA ASN A 426 4.91 -16.30 15.00
C ASN A 426 5.64 -17.03 16.13
N LEU A 427 4.88 -17.62 17.07
CA LEU A 427 5.40 -18.54 18.07
C LEU A 427 5.60 -19.98 17.58
N GLY A 428 5.34 -20.28 16.30
CA GLY A 428 5.43 -21.64 15.76
C GLY A 428 4.32 -22.58 16.24
N LEU A 429 3.26 -22.07 16.87
CA LEU A 429 2.14 -22.85 17.41
C LEU A 429 1.08 -23.11 16.33
N ALA A 430 1.44 -23.90 15.31
CA ALA A 430 0.64 -24.12 14.10
C ALA A 430 -0.81 -24.59 14.36
N ILE A 431 -1.02 -25.48 15.35
CA ILE A 431 -2.37 -25.99 15.69
C ILE A 431 -3.25 -24.86 16.24
N ASN A 432 -2.74 -24.05 17.17
CA ASN A 432 -3.49 -22.93 17.74
C ASN A 432 -3.75 -21.84 16.70
N SER A 433 -2.78 -21.59 15.83
CA SER A 433 -2.90 -20.66 14.71
C SER A 433 -4.03 -21.06 13.76
N ALA A 434 -4.01 -22.30 13.25
CA ALA A 434 -5.04 -22.81 12.35
C ALA A 434 -6.43 -22.84 13.01
N THR A 435 -6.50 -23.19 14.30
CA THR A 435 -7.75 -23.18 15.08
C THR A 435 -8.32 -21.77 15.17
N SER A 436 -7.48 -20.77 15.45
CA SER A 436 -7.91 -19.37 15.58
C SER A 436 -8.38 -18.80 14.24
N TYR A 437 -7.68 -19.09 13.14
CA TYR A 437 -8.14 -18.68 11.80
C TYR A 437 -9.46 -19.34 11.41
N ARG A 438 -9.64 -20.64 11.72
CA ARG A 438 -10.89 -21.35 11.44
C ARG A 438 -12.06 -20.74 12.20
N LEU A 439 -11.87 -20.39 13.48
CA LEU A 439 -12.87 -19.67 14.26
C LEU A 439 -13.15 -18.28 13.70
N ALA A 440 -12.12 -17.52 13.30
CA ALA A 440 -12.30 -16.23 12.66
C ALA A 440 -13.10 -16.33 11.36
N LEU A 441 -12.84 -17.36 10.54
CA LEU A 441 -13.58 -17.63 9.30
C LEU A 441 -15.04 -18.03 9.57
N GLN A 442 -15.30 -18.78 10.65
CA GLN A 442 -16.66 -19.08 11.11
C GLN A 442 -17.45 -17.82 11.48
N TYR A 443 -16.76 -16.76 11.87
CA TYR A 443 -17.33 -15.43 12.11
C TYR A 443 -17.08 -14.47 10.95
N GLU A 444 -17.13 -15.00 9.72
CA GLU A 444 -17.14 -14.25 8.46
C GLU A 444 -15.86 -13.49 8.09
N SER A 445 -14.71 -13.73 8.75
CA SER A 445 -13.43 -13.13 8.33
C SER A 445 -12.84 -13.82 7.10
N THR A 446 -12.97 -13.18 5.95
CA THR A 446 -12.34 -13.60 4.68
C THR A 446 -10.82 -13.44 4.72
N LEU A 447 -10.30 -12.49 5.49
CA LEU A 447 -8.86 -12.34 5.74
C LEU A 447 -8.28 -13.59 6.41
N ALA A 448 -8.99 -14.15 7.39
CA ALA A 448 -8.57 -15.38 8.05
C ALA A 448 -8.54 -16.58 7.10
N ALA A 449 -9.42 -16.62 6.09
CA ALA A 449 -9.37 -17.66 5.05
C ALA A 449 -8.07 -17.57 4.24
N SER A 450 -7.63 -16.37 3.84
CA SER A 450 -6.36 -16.20 3.13
C SER A 450 -5.15 -16.62 3.98
N ASN A 451 -5.14 -16.26 5.27
CA ASN A 451 -4.08 -16.65 6.19
C ASN A 451 -4.04 -18.16 6.38
N LEU A 452 -5.20 -18.81 6.56
CA LEU A 452 -5.29 -20.27 6.65
C LEU A 452 -4.91 -20.95 5.33
N GLY A 453 -5.29 -20.37 4.19
CA GLY A 453 -4.95 -20.84 2.85
C GLY A 453 -3.46 -20.95 2.64
N TYR A 454 -2.69 -19.92 3.00
CA TYR A 454 -1.22 -19.99 2.96
C TYR A 454 -0.65 -21.06 3.91
N ARG A 455 -1.28 -21.33 5.07
CA ARG A 455 -0.83 -22.41 5.96
C ARG A 455 -1.05 -23.78 5.35
N TYR A 456 -2.21 -23.99 4.73
CA TYR A 456 -2.50 -25.23 4.03
C TYR A 456 -1.59 -25.42 2.81
N LEU A 457 -1.41 -24.38 1.99
CA LEU A 457 -0.50 -24.42 0.83
C LEU A 457 0.94 -24.74 1.26
N ASN A 458 1.46 -24.08 2.31
CA ASN A 458 2.80 -24.35 2.82
C ASN A 458 2.95 -25.76 3.43
N ALA A 459 1.85 -26.39 3.82
CA ALA A 459 1.83 -27.76 4.30
C ALA A 459 1.56 -28.79 3.17
N GLY A 460 1.50 -28.36 1.91
CA GLY A 460 1.21 -29.22 0.75
C GLY A 460 -0.27 -29.57 0.57
N MET A 461 -1.16 -28.96 1.37
CA MET A 461 -2.61 -29.15 1.30
C MET A 461 -3.24 -28.14 0.33
N ALA A 462 -2.85 -28.21 -0.95
CA ALA A 462 -3.28 -27.24 -1.97
C ALA A 462 -4.79 -27.29 -2.24
N GLU A 463 -5.39 -28.47 -2.16
CA GLU A 463 -6.83 -28.69 -2.35
C GLU A 463 -7.63 -28.06 -1.20
N ASP A 464 -7.24 -28.35 0.04
CA ASP A 464 -7.88 -27.76 1.22
C ASP A 464 -7.72 -26.23 1.23
N ALA A 465 -6.56 -25.73 0.79
CA ALA A 465 -6.34 -24.29 0.61
C ALA A 465 -7.31 -23.71 -0.41
N ALA A 466 -7.40 -24.30 -1.60
CA ALA A 466 -8.29 -23.84 -2.66
C ALA A 466 -9.77 -23.87 -2.22
N GLU A 467 -10.21 -24.93 -1.52
CA GLU A 467 -11.59 -25.07 -1.07
C GLU A 467 -12.01 -23.91 -0.16
N ILE A 468 -11.22 -23.63 0.90
CA ILE A 468 -11.57 -22.56 1.84
C ILE A 468 -11.51 -21.17 1.19
N LEU A 469 -10.60 -20.97 0.24
CA LEU A 469 -10.42 -19.70 -0.45
C LEU A 469 -11.55 -19.45 -1.44
N LEU A 470 -11.97 -20.46 -2.21
CA LEU A 470 -13.09 -20.38 -3.13
C LEU A 470 -14.41 -20.11 -2.40
N GLU A 471 -14.59 -20.67 -1.21
CA GLU A 471 -15.75 -20.36 -0.38
C GLU A 471 -15.70 -18.92 0.17
N ALA A 472 -14.53 -18.47 0.64
CA ALA A 472 -14.33 -17.09 1.09
C ALA A 472 -14.54 -16.07 -0.05
N GLN A 473 -14.20 -16.42 -1.30
CA GLN A 473 -14.35 -15.56 -2.47
C GLN A 473 -15.82 -15.22 -2.78
N LYS A 474 -16.76 -16.10 -2.40
CA LYS A 474 -18.20 -15.87 -2.60
C LYS A 474 -18.79 -14.86 -1.62
N LYS A 475 -18.07 -14.50 -0.55
CA LYS A 475 -18.57 -13.58 0.49
C LYS A 475 -18.52 -12.14 -0.01
N LYS A 476 -19.53 -11.34 0.37
CA LYS A 476 -19.66 -9.92 -0.05
C LYS A 476 -18.44 -9.08 0.35
N ASP A 477 -17.90 -9.32 1.55
CA ASP A 477 -16.76 -8.60 2.10
C ASP A 477 -15.44 -9.37 1.89
N CYS A 478 -15.28 -9.98 0.71
CA CYS A 478 -14.06 -10.69 0.34
C CYS A 478 -12.88 -9.73 0.20
N VAL A 479 -11.81 -9.99 0.94
CA VAL A 479 -10.58 -9.21 0.85
C VAL A 479 -9.70 -9.67 -0.32
N PRO A 480 -8.94 -8.77 -0.97
CA PRO A 480 -8.08 -9.10 -2.11
C PRO A 480 -7.06 -10.22 -1.86
N GLU A 481 -6.64 -10.40 -0.61
CA GLU A 481 -5.70 -11.43 -0.16
C GLU A 481 -6.18 -12.84 -0.48
N VAL A 482 -7.49 -13.08 -0.51
CA VAL A 482 -8.08 -14.38 -0.90
C VAL A 482 -7.72 -14.69 -2.36
N THR A 483 -7.89 -13.74 -3.26
CA THR A 483 -7.57 -13.92 -4.68
C THR A 483 -6.07 -14.08 -4.89
N ARG A 484 -5.24 -13.31 -4.19
CA ARG A 484 -3.77 -13.49 -4.25
C ARG A 484 -3.34 -14.87 -3.79
N CYS A 485 -3.96 -15.40 -2.73
CA CYS A 485 -3.66 -16.73 -2.23
C CYS A 485 -4.10 -17.83 -3.23
N LEU A 486 -5.23 -17.66 -3.92
CA LEU A 486 -5.65 -18.57 -5.00
C LEU A 486 -4.64 -18.60 -6.15
N SER A 487 -4.18 -17.44 -6.60
CA SER A 487 -3.12 -17.36 -7.62
C SER A 487 -1.85 -18.07 -7.16
N ALA A 488 -1.45 -17.90 -5.90
CA ALA A 488 -0.29 -18.60 -5.35
C ALA A 488 -0.47 -20.14 -5.32
N VAL A 489 -1.69 -20.63 -5.09
CA VAL A 489 -2.02 -22.07 -5.19
C VAL A 489 -1.82 -22.56 -6.63
N ASP A 490 -2.36 -21.85 -7.61
CA ASP A 490 -2.27 -22.23 -9.02
C ASP A 490 -0.83 -22.16 -9.55
N GLU A 491 -0.09 -21.11 -9.20
CA GLU A 491 1.32 -20.95 -9.54
C GLU A 491 2.16 -22.09 -8.97
N ARG A 492 2.00 -22.41 -7.67
CA ARG A 492 2.78 -23.48 -7.05
C ARG A 492 2.47 -24.85 -7.64
N ARG A 493 1.21 -25.13 -7.98
CA ARG A 493 0.82 -26.36 -8.70
C ARG A 493 1.50 -26.46 -10.05
N LYS A 494 1.47 -25.38 -10.83
CA LYS A 494 2.11 -25.33 -12.14
C LYS A 494 3.62 -25.54 -12.04
N GLU A 495 4.28 -24.89 -11.09
CA GLU A 495 5.72 -25.07 -10.82
C GLU A 495 6.05 -26.53 -10.48
N GLU A 496 5.24 -27.18 -9.65
CA GLU A 496 5.42 -28.59 -9.28
C GLU A 496 5.18 -29.54 -10.46
N ASP A 497 4.14 -29.30 -11.27
CA ASP A 497 3.85 -30.07 -12.47
C ASP A 497 4.97 -29.97 -13.51
N GLU A 498 5.49 -28.76 -13.76
CA GLU A 498 6.63 -28.53 -14.67
C GLU A 498 7.89 -29.25 -14.18
N LYS A 499 8.16 -29.17 -12.87
CA LYS A 499 9.30 -29.86 -12.25
C LYS A 499 9.14 -31.37 -12.32
N ALA A 500 7.93 -31.89 -12.10
CA ALA A 500 7.63 -33.31 -12.23
C ALA A 500 7.78 -33.78 -13.68
N ALA A 501 7.27 -33.03 -14.65
CA ALA A 501 7.41 -33.33 -16.08
C ALA A 501 8.88 -33.37 -16.51
N SER A 502 9.68 -32.39 -16.11
CA SER A 502 11.12 -32.34 -16.37
C SER A 502 11.87 -33.54 -15.76
N ALA A 503 11.52 -33.91 -14.51
CA ALA A 503 12.08 -35.08 -13.86
C ALA A 503 11.74 -36.38 -14.61
N LEU A 504 10.49 -36.53 -15.09
CA LEU A 504 10.06 -37.69 -15.87
C LEU A 504 10.71 -37.75 -17.26
N GLU A 505 10.89 -36.61 -17.93
CA GLU A 505 11.60 -36.56 -19.22
C GLU A 505 13.07 -36.99 -19.05
N SER A 506 13.75 -36.48 -18.02
CA SER A 506 15.12 -36.87 -17.69
C SER A 506 15.22 -38.37 -17.35
N ALA A 507 14.28 -38.86 -16.54
CA ALA A 507 14.20 -40.28 -16.19
C ALA A 507 14.00 -41.16 -17.44
N ARG A 508 13.18 -40.72 -18.41
CA ARG A 508 12.99 -41.45 -19.67
C ARG A 508 14.27 -41.53 -20.50
N LYS A 509 15.01 -40.42 -20.64
CA LYS A 509 16.32 -40.41 -21.34
C LYS A 509 17.31 -41.39 -20.69
N HIS A 510 17.36 -41.39 -19.35
CA HIS A 510 18.19 -42.32 -18.60
C HIS A 510 17.76 -43.78 -18.81
N GLN A 511 16.46 -44.07 -18.70
CA GLN A 511 15.91 -45.41 -18.91
C GLN A 511 16.19 -45.93 -20.32
N ASP A 512 15.94 -45.12 -21.35
CA ASP A 512 16.19 -45.47 -22.76
C ASP A 512 17.67 -45.80 -22.99
N PHE A 513 18.57 -45.02 -22.40
CA PHE A 513 20.00 -45.28 -22.44
C PHE A 513 20.34 -46.61 -21.75
N LEU A 514 19.83 -46.85 -20.53
CA LEU A 514 20.09 -48.09 -19.79
C LEU A 514 19.58 -49.34 -20.53
N VAL A 515 18.39 -49.27 -21.12
CA VAL A 515 17.84 -50.37 -21.93
C VAL A 515 18.74 -50.64 -23.15
N SER A 516 19.11 -49.59 -23.88
CA SER A 516 19.99 -49.71 -25.05
C SER A 516 21.35 -50.29 -24.66
N PHE A 517 21.96 -49.74 -23.60
CA PHE A 517 23.24 -50.20 -23.06
C PHE A 517 23.16 -51.67 -22.62
N GLY A 518 22.14 -52.07 -21.87
CA GLY A 518 21.94 -53.45 -21.42
C GLY A 518 21.82 -54.43 -22.61
N MET A 519 21.02 -54.08 -23.62
CA MET A 519 20.87 -54.88 -24.84
C MET A 519 22.16 -54.95 -25.68
N GLY A 520 22.95 -53.86 -25.68
CA GLY A 520 24.28 -53.85 -26.32
C GLY A 520 25.30 -54.70 -25.56
N TYR A 521 25.27 -54.69 -24.23
CA TYR A 521 26.23 -55.38 -23.37
C TYR A 521 26.16 -56.91 -23.54
N ILE A 522 24.96 -57.47 -23.63
CA ILE A 522 24.75 -58.92 -23.84
C ILE A 522 24.83 -59.35 -25.31
N SER A 523 25.09 -58.42 -26.23
CA SER A 523 25.11 -58.72 -27.67
C SER A 523 26.35 -59.53 -28.05
N GLY A 524 26.16 -60.66 -28.73
CA GLY A 524 27.26 -61.50 -29.24
C GLY A 524 27.89 -61.01 -30.55
N VAL A 525 27.40 -59.90 -31.12
CA VAL A 525 27.90 -59.32 -32.38
C VAL A 525 28.85 -58.18 -32.06
N SER A 526 30.06 -58.23 -32.60
CA SER A 526 31.04 -57.15 -32.46
C SER A 526 31.10 -56.33 -33.76
N PRO A 527 30.47 -55.14 -33.81
CA PRO A 527 30.50 -54.28 -35.00
C PRO A 527 31.90 -53.74 -35.26
N ALA A 528 32.15 -53.23 -36.47
CA ALA A 528 33.42 -52.60 -36.82
C ALA A 528 33.55 -51.23 -36.12
N LEU A 529 34.06 -51.21 -34.89
CA LEU A 529 34.15 -49.98 -34.08
C LEU A 529 35.33 -49.06 -34.44
N ALA A 530 36.37 -49.57 -35.09
CA ALA A 530 37.52 -48.76 -35.50
C ALA A 530 37.15 -47.80 -36.66
N GLY A 531 37.60 -46.56 -36.58
CA GLY A 531 37.34 -45.51 -37.59
C GLY A 531 37.25 -44.12 -36.99
N ASP A 532 36.79 -43.16 -37.79
CA ASP A 532 36.65 -41.76 -37.38
C ASP A 532 35.30 -41.51 -36.73
N TRP A 533 35.33 -41.01 -35.50
CA TRP A 533 34.16 -40.76 -34.68
C TRP A 533 34.02 -39.27 -34.37
N ALA A 534 32.82 -38.74 -34.53
CA ALA A 534 32.47 -37.38 -34.15
C ALA A 534 31.91 -37.36 -32.71
N PHE A 535 32.63 -36.67 -31.82
CA PHE A 535 32.20 -36.35 -30.46
C PHE A 535 31.85 -34.86 -30.32
N PRO A 536 31.19 -34.42 -29.23
CA PRO A 536 30.92 -33.00 -28.98
C PRO A 536 32.18 -32.10 -28.98
N PHE A 537 33.34 -32.64 -28.60
CA PHE A 537 34.61 -31.92 -28.61
C PHE A 537 35.35 -31.95 -29.96
N GLY A 538 34.87 -32.70 -30.95
CA GLY A 538 35.49 -32.84 -32.26
C GLY A 538 35.66 -34.30 -32.70
N LYS A 539 36.37 -34.47 -33.83
CA LYS A 539 36.60 -35.78 -34.46
C LYS A 539 37.80 -36.48 -33.84
N ILE A 540 37.72 -37.79 -33.67
CA ILE A 540 38.82 -38.63 -33.19
C ILE A 540 38.81 -39.98 -33.91
N THR A 541 39.98 -40.42 -34.37
CA THR A 541 40.16 -41.76 -34.94
C THR A 541 40.36 -42.77 -33.82
N LEU A 542 39.46 -43.74 -33.73
CA LEU A 542 39.49 -44.79 -32.72
C LEU A 542 40.02 -46.11 -33.33
N ARG A 543 40.91 -46.78 -32.61
CA ARG A 543 41.50 -48.08 -32.97
C ARG A 543 41.04 -49.13 -31.96
N LEU A 544 40.72 -50.33 -32.44
CA LEU A 544 40.26 -51.46 -31.62
C LEU A 544 41.36 -52.52 -31.51
N GLY A 545 41.76 -52.89 -30.29
CA GLY A 545 42.73 -53.96 -30.02
C GLY A 545 42.47 -54.65 -28.69
N SER A 546 42.45 -56.00 -28.68
CA SER A 546 42.26 -56.82 -27.45
C SER A 546 41.08 -56.38 -26.55
N GLY A 547 39.96 -55.95 -27.16
CA GLY A 547 38.77 -55.49 -26.43
C GLY A 547 38.87 -54.05 -25.89
N ARG A 548 39.89 -53.29 -26.29
CA ARG A 548 40.07 -51.88 -25.93
C ARG A 548 39.99 -50.97 -27.14
N LEU A 549 39.31 -49.85 -26.95
CA LEU A 549 39.15 -48.79 -27.95
C LEU A 549 40.01 -47.59 -27.54
N GLU A 550 40.94 -47.17 -28.39
CA GLU A 550 41.90 -46.12 -28.06
C GLU A 550 42.02 -45.11 -29.20
N GLY A 551 42.18 -43.83 -28.85
CA GLY A 551 42.40 -42.76 -29.81
C GLY A 551 43.08 -41.55 -29.17
N GLU A 552 43.75 -40.74 -29.99
CA GLU A 552 44.38 -39.50 -29.55
C GLU A 552 44.20 -38.42 -30.63
N VAL A 553 43.81 -37.22 -30.23
CA VAL A 553 43.66 -36.07 -31.13
C VAL A 553 44.10 -34.78 -30.45
N MET A 554 44.61 -33.84 -31.25
CA MET A 554 44.90 -32.48 -30.82
C MET A 554 43.74 -31.58 -31.24
N ILE A 555 43.03 -31.00 -30.28
CA ILE A 555 41.93 -30.05 -30.54
C ILE A 555 42.38 -28.63 -30.21
N LYS A 556 41.90 -27.66 -30.98
CA LYS A 556 42.05 -26.24 -30.66
C LYS A 556 40.81 -25.82 -29.88
N VAL A 557 40.99 -25.39 -28.65
CA VAL A 557 39.92 -24.83 -27.82
C VAL A 557 39.90 -23.32 -28.04
N PRO A 558 38.79 -22.75 -28.55
CA PRO A 558 38.63 -21.30 -28.60
C PRO A 558 38.56 -20.76 -27.17
N GLU A 559 39.40 -19.78 -26.81
CA GLU A 559 39.19 -19.05 -25.56
C GLU A 559 37.97 -18.12 -25.71
N PRO A 560 37.10 -18.01 -24.70
CA PRO A 560 36.07 -16.98 -24.70
C PRO A 560 36.76 -15.60 -24.73
N PRO A 561 36.22 -14.61 -25.47
CA PRO A 561 36.80 -13.28 -25.50
C PRO A 561 36.86 -12.73 -24.07
N ASN A 562 38.06 -12.35 -23.64
CA ASN A 562 38.33 -11.78 -22.33
C ASN A 562 37.52 -10.49 -22.15
N VAL A 563 36.36 -10.54 -21.49
CA VAL A 563 35.63 -9.33 -21.07
C VAL A 563 36.19 -8.89 -19.71
N GLY A 564 37.46 -8.51 -19.70
CA GLY A 564 38.14 -7.92 -18.55
C GLY A 564 38.01 -6.40 -18.54
N LEU A 565 37.93 -5.79 -17.35
CA LEU A 565 37.75 -4.35 -17.05
C LEU A 565 38.68 -3.34 -17.76
N GLY A 566 39.63 -3.77 -18.61
CA GLY A 566 40.66 -2.92 -19.23
C GLY A 566 40.21 -2.09 -20.44
N ARG A 567 38.95 -2.19 -20.89
CA ARG A 567 38.47 -1.52 -22.12
C ARG A 567 38.23 -0.01 -21.98
N TRP A 568 38.47 0.58 -20.81
CA TRP A 568 38.24 2.00 -20.54
C TRP A 568 39.47 2.91 -20.74
N LEU A 569 40.67 2.36 -20.97
CA LEU A 569 41.89 3.14 -21.23
C LEU A 569 42.46 2.86 -22.62
N GLY A 570 41.74 3.31 -23.66
CA GLY A 570 42.27 3.87 -24.92
C GLY A 570 43.38 3.16 -25.72
N GLY A 571 43.74 1.91 -25.44
CA GLY A 571 44.79 1.18 -26.15
C GLY A 571 44.27 0.32 -27.29
N LEU A 572 44.62 0.65 -28.54
CA LEU A 572 44.43 -0.21 -29.71
C LEU A 572 45.45 -1.35 -29.70
N SER A 573 45.14 -2.41 -28.97
CA SER A 573 45.78 -3.71 -29.15
C SER A 573 44.70 -4.79 -29.15
N ALA A 574 44.47 -5.42 -30.29
CA ALA A 574 43.63 -6.62 -30.37
C ALA A 574 44.30 -7.72 -29.53
N PRO A 575 43.62 -8.34 -28.57
CA PRO A 575 44.17 -9.49 -27.89
C PRO A 575 44.04 -10.69 -28.83
N THR A 576 45.12 -11.02 -29.53
CA THR A 576 45.30 -12.38 -30.08
C THR A 576 45.74 -13.26 -28.91
N SER A 577 44.80 -13.84 -28.16
CA SER A 577 45.15 -15.02 -27.37
C SER A 577 45.38 -16.16 -28.37
N ASP A 578 46.57 -16.74 -28.34
CA ASP A 578 46.85 -17.94 -29.13
C ASP A 578 45.87 -19.05 -28.71
N PRO A 579 45.24 -19.76 -29.66
CA PRO A 579 44.29 -20.81 -29.32
C PRO A 579 44.97 -21.89 -28.48
N ARG A 580 44.40 -22.18 -27.31
CA ARG A 580 44.89 -23.25 -26.44
C ARG A 580 44.71 -24.58 -27.16
N VAL A 581 45.80 -25.33 -27.29
CA VAL A 581 45.77 -26.66 -27.91
C VAL A 581 45.70 -27.69 -26.79
N GLU A 582 44.65 -28.51 -26.81
CA GLU A 582 44.47 -29.61 -25.89
C GLU A 582 44.75 -30.93 -26.60
N ARG A 583 45.49 -31.80 -25.93
CA ARG A 583 45.61 -33.20 -26.28
C ARG A 583 44.49 -33.97 -25.60
N VAL A 584 43.66 -34.62 -26.39
CA VAL A 584 42.55 -35.45 -25.92
C VAL A 584 42.88 -36.91 -26.19
N GLN A 585 42.95 -37.69 -25.12
CA GLN A 585 43.14 -39.14 -25.19
C GLN A 585 41.85 -39.84 -24.81
N PHE A 586 41.39 -40.76 -25.67
CA PHE A 586 40.24 -41.63 -25.44
C PHE A 586 40.72 -43.04 -25.09
N LEU A 587 40.23 -43.58 -23.98
CA LEU A 587 40.51 -44.94 -23.52
C LEU A 587 39.17 -45.63 -23.20
N GLY A 588 38.88 -46.75 -23.84
CA GLY A 588 37.61 -47.45 -23.72
C GLY A 588 37.75 -48.96 -23.51
N GLU A 589 37.02 -49.52 -22.56
CA GLU A 589 36.88 -50.96 -22.37
C GLU A 589 35.58 -51.43 -23.02
N VAL A 590 35.69 -52.31 -24.02
CA VAL A 590 34.56 -52.76 -24.85
C VAL A 590 34.02 -54.09 -24.35
N CYS A 591 32.70 -54.18 -24.20
CA CYS A 591 31.98 -55.43 -23.94
C CYS A 591 30.73 -55.51 -24.83
N GLY A 592 30.63 -56.55 -25.67
CA GLY A 592 29.59 -56.65 -26.68
C GLY A 592 29.59 -55.44 -27.62
N ARG A 593 28.47 -54.69 -27.60
CA ARG A 593 28.29 -53.41 -28.29
C ARG A 593 28.28 -52.21 -27.34
N THR A 594 29.01 -52.27 -26.24
CA THR A 594 29.13 -51.17 -25.29
C THR A 594 30.57 -50.85 -24.96
N CYS A 595 30.83 -49.64 -24.48
CA CYS A 595 32.14 -49.24 -24.01
C CYS A 595 32.04 -48.41 -22.73
N LYS A 596 32.79 -48.78 -21.70
CA LYS A 596 33.08 -47.88 -20.57
C LYS A 596 34.33 -47.10 -20.92
N TYR A 597 34.22 -45.77 -21.03
CA TYR A 597 35.31 -44.94 -21.49
C TYR A 597 35.80 -43.93 -20.46
N LYS A 598 37.01 -43.44 -20.72
CA LYS A 598 37.68 -42.35 -20.05
C LYS A 598 38.30 -41.43 -21.10
N ILE A 599 37.93 -40.17 -21.08
CA ILE A 599 38.55 -39.11 -21.86
C ILE A 599 39.47 -38.31 -20.93
N ILE A 600 40.75 -38.24 -21.29
CA ILE A 600 41.75 -37.49 -20.55
C ILE A 600 42.15 -36.29 -21.41
N ARG A 601 41.94 -35.08 -20.88
CA ARG A 601 42.37 -33.83 -21.52
C ARG A 601 43.63 -33.32 -20.85
N LYS A 602 44.59 -32.88 -21.67
CA LYS A 602 45.86 -32.30 -21.22
C LYS A 602 46.19 -31.08 -22.05
N ASP A 603 46.55 -29.99 -21.39
CA ASP A 603 47.04 -28.81 -22.08
C ASP A 603 48.41 -29.06 -22.67
N VAL A 604 48.56 -28.69 -23.94
CA VAL A 604 49.85 -28.71 -24.60
C VAL A 604 50.33 -27.28 -24.71
N ARG A 605 51.34 -26.93 -23.88
CA ARG A 605 52.09 -25.69 -24.08
C ARG A 605 52.84 -25.80 -25.40
N VAL A 606 52.42 -25.03 -26.39
CA VAL A 606 53.18 -24.84 -27.62
C VAL A 606 54.36 -23.92 -27.28
N LEU A 607 55.58 -24.46 -27.27
CA LEU A 607 56.79 -23.64 -27.14
C LEU A 607 57.00 -22.85 -28.45
N PRO A 608 57.37 -21.56 -28.39
CA PRO A 608 57.64 -20.78 -29.58
C PRO A 608 58.84 -21.36 -30.35
N PRO A 609 58.83 -21.33 -31.70
CA PRO A 609 59.91 -21.91 -32.49
C PRO A 609 61.22 -21.15 -32.24
N GLY A 610 62.23 -21.84 -31.69
CA GLY A 610 63.58 -21.29 -31.42
C GLY A 610 64.16 -21.53 -30.02
N SER A 611 63.40 -22.08 -29.08
CA SER A 611 63.92 -22.43 -27.74
C SER A 611 64.78 -23.70 -27.81
N GLY A 612 66.10 -23.55 -27.80
CA GLY A 612 67.10 -24.64 -27.88
C GLY A 612 67.14 -25.57 -26.67
N MET A 613 66.05 -26.30 -26.40
CA MET A 613 66.01 -27.43 -25.46
C MET A 613 66.10 -28.76 -26.22
N THR A 614 66.80 -29.73 -25.65
CA THR A 614 66.91 -31.09 -26.19
C THR A 614 65.57 -31.83 -26.19
N LEU A 615 65.40 -32.77 -27.12
CA LEU A 615 64.18 -33.59 -27.30
C LEU A 615 63.70 -34.28 -26.01
N LEU A 616 64.61 -34.65 -25.09
CA LEU A 616 64.27 -35.21 -23.77
C LEU A 616 63.69 -34.18 -22.78
N ALA A 617 64.14 -32.92 -22.84
CA ALA A 617 63.61 -31.85 -21.98
C ALA A 617 62.23 -31.37 -22.44
N ALA A 618 61.96 -31.39 -23.76
CA ALA A 618 60.63 -31.14 -24.32
C ALA A 618 59.61 -32.22 -23.89
N ALA A 619 60.02 -33.50 -23.81
CA ALA A 619 59.18 -34.59 -23.35
C ALA A 619 58.79 -34.49 -21.86
N ALA A 620 59.68 -33.97 -21.01
CA ALA A 620 59.41 -33.75 -19.58
C ALA A 620 58.53 -32.51 -19.32
N ALA A 621 58.61 -31.47 -20.17
CA ALA A 621 57.77 -30.27 -20.08
C ALA A 621 56.32 -30.48 -20.59
N LEU A 622 56.04 -31.61 -21.25
CA LEU A 622 54.70 -32.03 -21.72
C LEU A 622 53.90 -32.81 -20.65
N GLY A 623 54.49 -33.05 -19.48
CA GLY A 623 53.85 -33.69 -18.33
C GLY A 623 52.97 -32.73 -17.54
N GLY A 624 51.94 -32.16 -18.17
CA GLY A 624 50.87 -31.47 -17.44
C GLY A 624 50.03 -32.47 -16.64
N HIS A 625 49.65 -32.13 -15.41
CA HIS A 625 48.56 -32.81 -14.72
C HIS A 625 47.31 -32.80 -15.62
N PRO A 626 46.49 -33.88 -15.65
CA PRO A 626 45.28 -33.89 -16.47
C PRO A 626 44.43 -32.68 -16.12
N SER A 627 44.15 -31.84 -17.11
CA SER A 627 43.35 -30.62 -16.94
C SER A 627 41.88 -30.97 -16.70
N SER A 628 41.41 -32.09 -17.27
CA SER A 628 40.19 -32.75 -16.84
C SER A 628 40.17 -34.24 -17.21
N VAL A 629 39.33 -34.99 -16.50
CA VAL A 629 39.03 -36.39 -16.79
C VAL A 629 37.52 -36.53 -16.84
N THR A 630 37.01 -37.05 -17.95
CA THR A 630 35.59 -37.36 -18.14
C THR A 630 35.44 -38.86 -18.28
N GLU A 631 34.54 -39.46 -17.51
CA GLU A 631 34.22 -40.89 -17.60
C GLU A 631 32.79 -41.06 -18.12
N GLY A 632 32.52 -42.18 -18.79
CA GLY A 632 31.22 -42.38 -19.42
C GLY A 632 30.99 -43.78 -19.94
N TYR A 633 29.80 -43.96 -20.49
CA TYR A 633 29.35 -45.17 -21.15
C TYR A 633 28.94 -44.85 -22.59
N ILE A 634 29.25 -45.74 -23.52
CA ILE A 634 28.80 -45.67 -24.91
C ILE A 634 28.05 -46.95 -25.23
N PHE A 635 26.94 -46.80 -25.94
CA PHE A 635 26.23 -47.88 -26.62
C PHE A 635 26.40 -47.72 -28.13
N PHE A 636 26.87 -48.78 -28.78
CA PHE A 636 27.09 -48.83 -30.22
C PHE A 636 25.90 -49.43 -30.97
N GLY A 637 25.40 -48.73 -31.99
CA GLY A 637 24.32 -49.19 -32.87
C GLY A 637 24.63 -50.52 -33.58
N ASN A 638 23.60 -51.21 -34.08
CA ASN A 638 23.78 -52.46 -34.83
C ASN A 638 24.53 -52.24 -36.16
N ASP A 639 24.42 -51.03 -36.72
CA ASP A 639 25.09 -50.59 -37.94
C ASP A 639 26.58 -50.28 -37.73
N GLY A 640 27.02 -50.14 -36.47
CA GLY A 640 28.37 -49.71 -36.12
C GLY A 640 28.65 -48.23 -36.45
N CYS A 641 27.61 -47.43 -36.68
CA CYS A 641 27.74 -46.05 -37.16
C CYS A 641 26.95 -45.01 -36.34
N SER A 642 25.87 -45.39 -35.66
CA SER A 642 25.00 -44.48 -34.90
C SER A 642 24.87 -44.87 -33.42
N ASP A 643 25.24 -43.95 -32.52
CA ASP A 643 25.49 -44.31 -31.13
C ASP A 643 25.02 -43.26 -30.13
N ARG A 644 24.84 -43.72 -28.88
CA ARG A 644 24.52 -42.86 -27.74
C ARG A 644 25.60 -43.01 -26.68
N ALA A 645 26.05 -41.88 -26.14
CA ALA A 645 26.97 -41.81 -25.04
C ALA A 645 26.30 -41.16 -23.82
N ALA A 646 26.75 -41.55 -22.63
CA ALA A 646 26.40 -40.92 -21.38
C ALA A 646 27.65 -40.58 -20.57
N GLU A 647 27.78 -39.33 -20.12
CA GLU A 647 28.85 -38.88 -19.22
C GLU A 647 28.48 -39.09 -17.75
N LEU A 648 29.45 -39.50 -16.95
CA LEU A 648 29.30 -39.73 -15.52
C LEU A 648 29.59 -38.46 -14.73
N LYS A 649 28.67 -38.15 -13.81
CA LYS A 649 28.89 -37.21 -12.72
C LYS A 649 28.69 -37.94 -11.41
N ASP A 650 29.69 -37.89 -10.53
CA ASP A 650 29.72 -38.65 -9.28
C ASP A 650 29.43 -40.16 -9.47
N GLY A 651 29.95 -40.73 -10.57
CA GLY A 651 29.79 -42.13 -10.94
C GLY A 651 28.43 -42.50 -11.55
N LYS A 652 27.53 -41.54 -11.80
CA LYS A 652 26.20 -41.78 -12.37
C LYS A 652 26.03 -41.11 -13.73
N PRO A 653 25.40 -41.77 -14.73
CA PRO A 653 25.05 -41.14 -16.00
C PRO A 653 24.24 -39.85 -15.79
N SER A 654 24.68 -38.75 -16.38
CA SER A 654 24.14 -37.42 -16.11
C SER A 654 23.87 -36.59 -17.36
N GLU A 655 24.73 -36.68 -18.38
CA GLU A 655 24.55 -36.03 -19.68
C GLU A 655 24.52 -37.08 -20.78
N TYR A 656 23.64 -36.92 -21.76
CA TYR A 656 23.46 -37.85 -22.88
C TYR A 656 23.66 -37.11 -24.20
N TYR A 657 24.41 -37.70 -25.12
CA TYR A 657 24.61 -37.15 -26.45
C TYR A 657 24.78 -38.26 -27.48
N GLU A 658 24.52 -37.92 -28.74
CA GLU A 658 24.78 -38.80 -29.87
C GLU A 658 26.23 -38.68 -30.31
N ILE A 659 26.82 -39.80 -30.70
CA ILE A 659 28.09 -39.83 -31.44
C ILE A 659 27.84 -40.60 -32.75
N ARG A 660 28.62 -40.26 -33.78
CA ARG A 660 28.46 -40.88 -35.10
C ARG A 660 29.80 -41.23 -35.69
N LYS A 661 29.84 -42.35 -36.40
CA LYS A 661 30.97 -42.74 -37.21
C LYS A 661 30.87 -42.08 -38.58
N GLU A 662 31.92 -41.41 -39.02
CA GLU A 662 31.98 -40.87 -40.37
C GLU A 662 32.35 -41.97 -41.37
N ALA A 663 31.73 -41.93 -42.54
CA ALA A 663 31.84 -42.94 -43.60
C ALA A 663 33.17 -42.87 -44.36
#